data_AF-A0A963WTF0-F1
#
_entry.id   AF-A0A963WTF0-F1
#
_cell.length_a   1.000
_cell.length_b   1.000
_cell.length_c   1.000
_cell.angle_alpha   90.00
_cell.angle_beta   90.00
_cell.angle_gamma   90.00
#
_symmetry.space_group_name_H-M   'P 1'
#
loop_
_entity.id
_entity.type
_entity.pdbx_description
1 polymer ?
#
loop_
_entity_poly.entity_id
_entity_poly.type
_entity_poly.pdbx_seq_one_letter_code
_entity_poly.pdbx_strand_id
1 'polypeptide(L)'
;MLALLLPAQVLAQVVSFNPEGCSFGKELDAEFESLQDEHDAGLEAVGLRFRYPDEERGGEYSVTRELTVSVPGQPQVSAISIAFDQRMVYFRDDLETVLQWAEKRGFYRPGEDGYLGNVILPNGEEADRGTIFGTQDYRYDEAQGETVAFFDPRGKSGIACAYPQALRLAEQSGLPLEEFATFRPDKAIWTDPVARAATEAEAARAAGDFDKATRQSRELLDLLDAAGARKSKEYAAALDSHGQSLVGLGRQWEALELFRSARSLAAETMGLRHPVTTGYSGHYASTLNSLRPGDEAWWEMTFVRGEFADLFGDDDPRTLAALNQQGIATGDIVLAGREEMLELDDARSMLLDGLKRSITRFGPKHPDTLAILFSLGLVLDRMDEKDRAAEAISAVIVGRRELLGTNHPLTLQAISAQADFRLRDPAQRSGALGAALVLTDAWKERRLTLATTAQDEAQRAREMSAQKRDFLALAEASWWNVEGNPDMAAGLRGTAFLALQEAMAGSTDRAVALMAARRAADAAGTGLGELAARRQALADEWSAVETRLTALLGASDPAAERAALSARQDAIETELAQIDQRLQAEAPAYFAFTRPQALDLSETQRMLEKDEAVLLLQPTPWGTHVFAVTRKSVAWHRSDWTDRDVGDAVRRLLWDVGGNVKVASWEEAEWSQQGSGAYPYDRGDRFCALPATGCTG
;
A
#
# COMPACT_ATOMS: atom_id res chain seq x y z
N MET A 1 -2.51 2.33 1.02
CA MET A 1 -1.63 3.36 0.45
C MET A 1 -2.55 4.34 -0.26
N LEU A 2 -3.52 4.94 0.44
CA LEU A 2 -3.42 5.98 1.48
C LEU A 2 -3.10 7.35 0.88
N ALA A 3 -4.19 8.01 0.46
CA ALA A 3 -4.28 9.41 0.12
C ALA A 3 -3.85 10.29 1.30
N LEU A 4 -3.15 11.39 1.02
CA LEU A 4 -2.66 12.37 1.99
C LEU A 4 -3.53 13.64 1.93
N LEU A 5 -4.55 13.71 2.77
CA LEU A 5 -5.49 14.84 2.82
C LEU A 5 -5.64 15.44 4.23
N LEU A 6 -5.04 16.61 4.43
CA LEU A 6 -5.59 17.67 5.30
C LEU A 6 -5.32 19.06 4.67
N PRO A 7 -6.27 20.00 4.72
CA PRO A 7 -6.11 21.35 4.16
C PRO A 7 -5.39 22.30 5.13
N ALA A 8 -4.80 23.37 4.61
CA ALA A 8 -4.01 24.33 5.38
C ALA A 8 -4.79 25.59 5.81
N GLN A 9 -4.78 25.91 7.10
CA GLN A 9 -4.70 27.29 7.63
C GLN A 9 -4.65 27.35 9.18
N VAL A 10 -3.64 28.04 9.73
CA VAL A 10 -3.62 28.99 10.90
C VAL A 10 -2.14 29.21 11.30
N LEU A 11 -1.82 30.33 11.98
CA LEU A 11 -0.48 30.96 12.01
C LEU A 11 0.18 31.08 13.41
N ALA A 12 1.52 31.09 13.41
CA ALA A 12 2.46 31.81 14.30
C ALA A 12 3.01 31.15 15.61
N GLN A 13 3.68 31.97 16.46
CA GLN A 13 5.00 31.78 17.10
C GLN A 13 5.03 31.09 18.49
N VAL A 14 5.75 29.99 18.73
CA VAL A 14 7.24 29.76 18.76
C VAL A 14 7.92 30.08 20.12
N VAL A 15 8.60 29.07 20.67
CA VAL A 15 9.62 29.12 21.74
C VAL A 15 10.98 28.79 21.13
N SER A 16 12.08 29.35 21.64
CA SER A 16 13.43 29.13 21.09
C SER A 16 14.06 27.81 21.53
N PHE A 17 14.40 26.97 20.56
CA PHE A 17 15.13 25.70 20.71
C PHE A 17 16.55 25.83 20.12
N ASN A 18 17.54 25.17 20.72
CA ASN A 18 18.96 25.21 20.32
C ASN A 18 19.31 24.01 19.41
N PRO A 19 19.49 24.23 18.09
CA PRO A 19 19.48 23.11 17.16
C PRO A 19 20.73 22.23 17.21
N GLU A 20 21.94 22.80 17.31
CA GLU A 20 23.18 22.03 17.11
C GLU A 20 23.46 20.94 18.16
N GLY A 21 22.69 20.89 19.25
CA GLY A 21 22.77 19.88 20.31
C GLY A 21 21.50 19.05 20.56
N CYS A 22 20.48 19.13 19.70
CA CYS A 22 19.14 18.55 19.97
C CYS A 22 18.56 18.99 21.32
N SER A 23 18.69 20.29 21.63
CA SER A 23 18.62 20.83 22.99
C SER A 23 17.60 21.98 23.06
N PHE A 24 16.73 22.02 24.06
CA PHE A 24 15.93 23.21 24.38
C PHE A 24 16.70 24.25 25.22
N GLY A 25 18.00 24.01 25.41
CA GLY A 25 18.79 24.57 26.51
C GLY A 25 18.95 23.51 27.59
N LYS A 26 20.11 23.51 28.25
CA LYS A 26 20.58 22.54 29.26
C LYS A 26 19.64 22.26 30.45
N GLU A 27 18.56 23.02 30.51
CA GLU A 27 17.74 23.33 31.65
C GLU A 27 16.37 22.71 31.39
N LEU A 28 15.72 23.04 30.25
CA LEU A 28 14.61 22.24 29.70
C LEU A 28 15.03 20.79 29.36
N ASP A 29 16.27 20.55 28.91
CA ASP A 29 16.74 19.19 28.63
C ASP A 29 16.84 18.37 29.92
N ALA A 30 17.33 18.99 31.00
CA ALA A 30 17.38 18.38 32.33
C ALA A 30 15.98 18.19 32.93
N GLU A 31 15.02 19.06 32.61
CA GLU A 31 13.60 18.85 32.93
C GLU A 31 13.04 17.65 32.14
N PHE A 32 13.27 17.55 30.82
CA PHE A 32 12.84 16.38 30.03
C PHE A 32 13.58 15.07 30.37
N GLU A 33 14.71 15.12 31.07
CA GLU A 33 15.33 13.96 31.72
C GLU A 33 14.70 13.69 33.10
N SER A 34 14.51 14.69 33.97
CA SER A 34 13.81 14.54 35.26
C SER A 34 12.37 14.03 35.13
N LEU A 35 11.70 14.30 34.00
CA LEU A 35 10.35 13.82 33.69
C LEU A 35 10.33 12.42 33.05
N GLN A 36 11.46 11.98 32.50
CA GLN A 36 11.71 10.59 32.17
C GLN A 36 11.97 9.80 33.46
N ASP A 37 12.75 10.37 34.40
CA ASP A 37 13.03 9.77 35.70
C ASP A 37 11.78 9.65 36.59
N GLU A 38 10.89 10.66 36.65
CA GLU A 38 9.59 10.52 37.35
C GLU A 38 8.67 9.46 36.68
N HIS A 39 8.78 9.25 35.36
CA HIS A 39 8.04 8.21 34.64
C HIS A 39 8.58 6.81 34.97
N ASP A 40 9.89 6.64 34.94
CA ASP A 40 10.56 5.36 35.18
C ASP A 40 10.56 4.98 36.68
N ALA A 41 10.56 5.95 37.60
CA ALA A 41 10.25 5.75 39.01
C ALA A 41 8.77 5.34 39.25
N GLY A 42 7.86 5.76 38.38
CA GLY A 42 6.47 5.28 38.34
C GLY A 42 6.38 3.80 37.94
N LEU A 43 7.26 3.35 37.04
CA LEU A 43 7.37 1.94 36.61
C LEU A 43 8.03 1.06 37.70
N GLU A 44 9.03 1.58 38.44
CA GLU A 44 9.61 0.95 39.64
C GLU A 44 8.51 0.63 40.68
N ALA A 45 7.59 1.57 40.92
CA ALA A 45 6.55 1.45 41.96
C ALA A 45 5.51 0.33 41.70
N VAL A 46 5.38 -0.14 40.45
CA VAL A 46 4.55 -1.31 40.09
C VAL A 46 5.39 -2.58 39.81
N GLY A 47 6.72 -2.50 39.95
CA GLY A 47 7.63 -3.65 40.00
C GLY A 47 8.67 -3.78 38.86
N LEU A 48 8.79 -2.79 37.96
CA LEU A 48 9.72 -2.80 36.83
C LEU A 48 10.91 -1.88 37.10
N ARG A 49 12.12 -2.44 37.28
CA ARG A 49 13.26 -1.71 37.85
C ARG A 49 14.32 -1.23 36.87
N PHE A 50 14.79 0.01 37.08
CA PHE A 50 16.06 0.57 36.57
C PHE A 50 16.70 1.48 37.62
N ARG A 51 18.03 1.53 37.67
CA ARG A 51 18.77 1.81 38.92
C ARG A 51 20.05 2.60 38.72
N TYR A 52 20.15 3.79 39.36
CA TYR A 52 21.40 4.42 39.82
C TYR A 52 21.08 5.36 41.02
N PRO A 53 22.07 5.82 41.84
CA PRO A 53 21.86 5.86 43.30
C PRO A 53 21.72 7.26 43.92
N ASP A 54 20.82 7.33 44.91
CA ASP A 54 20.75 8.14 46.14
C ASP A 54 21.65 9.41 46.18
N GLU A 55 21.15 10.67 46.05
CA GLU A 55 20.20 11.48 46.88
C GLU A 55 20.93 12.36 47.95
N GLU A 56 20.40 13.08 48.97
CA GLU A 56 19.09 13.26 49.67
C GLU A 56 19.03 14.70 50.31
N ARG A 57 17.93 15.47 50.54
CA ARG A 57 16.62 15.80 49.90
C ARG A 57 15.88 16.91 50.76
N GLY A 58 14.90 17.72 50.28
CA GLY A 58 13.76 18.29 51.10
C GLY A 58 13.51 19.83 51.29
N GLY A 59 12.26 20.30 51.55
CA GLY A 59 11.91 21.73 51.74
C GLY A 59 10.48 22.03 52.28
N GLU A 60 9.89 23.22 52.06
CA GLU A 60 8.45 23.54 52.37
C GLU A 60 7.79 24.48 51.31
N TYR A 61 6.47 24.72 51.40
CA TYR A 61 5.52 25.35 50.45
C TYR A 61 5.02 24.50 49.26
N SER A 62 3.92 23.77 49.39
CA SER A 62 3.83 22.74 50.42
C SER A 62 4.47 21.48 49.85
N VAL A 63 5.80 21.44 49.86
CA VAL A 63 6.49 20.17 50.07
C VAL A 63 5.85 19.62 51.31
N THR A 64 5.15 18.50 51.19
CA THR A 64 4.19 18.13 52.24
C THR A 64 4.89 17.50 53.45
N ARG A 65 6.18 17.83 53.59
CA ARG A 65 7.20 17.49 54.58
C ARG A 65 8.52 18.13 54.12
N GLU A 66 9.29 18.72 55.04
CA GLU A 66 10.72 18.97 54.79
C GLU A 66 11.43 17.62 54.69
N LEU A 67 11.61 17.21 53.44
CA LEU A 67 11.90 15.85 53.01
C LEU A 67 13.36 15.47 53.24
N THR A 68 13.95 15.88 54.36
CA THR A 68 15.33 15.59 54.71
C THR A 68 15.53 14.11 54.93
N VAL A 69 16.37 13.55 54.08
CA VAL A 69 17.03 12.29 54.32
C VAL A 69 18.55 12.57 54.21
N SER A 70 19.45 11.60 54.14
CA SER A 70 20.89 11.88 54.35
C SER A 70 21.85 10.78 53.83
N VAL A 71 22.36 10.91 52.60
CA VAL A 71 23.28 9.91 52.00
C VAL A 71 24.49 9.65 52.89
N PRO A 72 24.87 8.38 53.12
CA PRO A 72 26.12 7.99 53.78
C PRO A 72 27.41 8.39 53.00
N GLY A 73 27.65 9.68 52.82
CA GLY A 73 28.84 10.23 52.17
C GLY A 73 28.72 11.62 51.55
N GLN A 74 27.52 12.24 51.47
CA GLN A 74 27.30 13.52 50.79
C GLN A 74 26.56 14.57 51.66
N PRO A 75 26.65 15.88 51.35
CA PRO A 75 25.89 16.93 52.02
C PRO A 75 24.39 16.90 51.66
N GLN A 76 23.55 17.39 52.57
CA GLN A 76 22.11 17.53 52.34
C GLN A 76 21.79 18.68 51.37
N VAL A 77 20.81 18.47 50.48
CA VAL A 77 20.34 19.47 49.50
C VAL A 77 18.82 19.63 49.58
N SER A 78 18.34 20.87 49.61
CA SER A 78 16.92 21.19 49.73
C SER A 78 16.16 21.19 48.40
N ALA A 79 14.90 20.74 48.39
CA ALA A 79 14.05 20.62 47.19
C ALA A 79 12.56 20.81 47.52
N ILE A 80 11.78 21.41 46.59
CA ILE A 80 10.38 21.82 46.83
C ILE A 80 9.38 21.19 45.86
N SER A 81 8.40 20.41 46.36
CA SER A 81 7.25 19.91 45.59
C SER A 81 6.01 20.80 45.77
N ILE A 82 5.25 21.03 44.69
CA ILE A 82 3.88 21.56 44.75
C ILE A 82 2.98 20.58 43.99
N ALA A 83 1.88 20.13 44.61
CA ALA A 83 1.06 19.05 44.08
C ALA A 83 -0.12 19.55 43.26
N PHE A 84 -0.27 19.00 42.05
CA PHE A 84 -1.53 18.94 41.31
C PHE A 84 -1.81 17.52 40.81
N ASP A 85 -3.05 17.26 40.43
CA ASP A 85 -3.57 15.94 40.08
C ASP A 85 -3.03 15.48 38.72
N GLN A 86 -2.00 14.63 38.77
CA GLN A 86 -1.25 14.01 37.66
C GLN A 86 -0.30 14.98 36.91
N ARG A 87 1.01 14.69 36.96
CA ARG A 87 2.00 15.50 37.73
C ARG A 87 3.17 15.93 36.84
N MET A 88 3.82 17.05 37.16
CA MET A 88 5.22 17.43 36.79
C MET A 88 5.76 18.51 37.77
N VAL A 89 7.09 18.67 37.92
CA VAL A 89 7.77 19.62 38.83
C VAL A 89 9.08 20.17 38.21
N TYR A 90 9.54 21.37 38.62
CA TYR A 90 10.66 22.15 38.01
C TYR A 90 11.56 22.86 39.06
N PHE A 91 12.74 23.37 38.65
CA PHE A 91 13.76 24.01 39.53
C PHE A 91 14.08 25.50 39.16
N ARG A 92 15.16 26.10 39.69
CA ARG A 92 15.30 27.58 39.87
C ARG A 92 16.48 28.28 39.19
N ASP A 93 17.70 27.74 39.24
CA ASP A 93 18.92 28.55 39.04
C ASP A 93 19.17 28.97 37.58
N ASP A 94 18.45 28.34 36.67
CA ASP A 94 18.55 28.42 35.22
C ASP A 94 18.10 29.81 34.67
N LEU A 95 17.08 30.39 35.30
CA LEU A 95 16.42 31.60 34.83
C LEU A 95 17.32 32.86 34.89
N GLU A 96 18.31 32.89 35.79
CA GLU A 96 19.12 34.08 36.05
C GLU A 96 20.22 34.30 34.99
N THR A 97 20.69 33.23 34.34
CA THR A 97 21.71 33.29 33.28
C THR A 97 21.15 33.87 31.97
N VAL A 98 19.92 33.49 31.61
CA VAL A 98 19.26 33.90 30.36
C VAL A 98 18.98 35.41 30.33
N LEU A 99 18.53 35.98 31.45
CA LEU A 99 18.19 37.41 31.55
C LEU A 99 19.42 38.31 31.32
N GLN A 100 20.58 37.94 31.87
CA GLN A 100 21.84 38.69 31.70
C GLN A 100 22.40 38.63 30.27
N TRP A 101 22.04 37.59 29.49
CA TRP A 101 22.41 37.45 28.08
C TRP A 101 21.59 38.38 27.17
N ALA A 102 20.32 38.61 27.51
CA ALA A 102 19.38 39.44 26.75
C ALA A 102 19.65 40.95 26.94
N GLU A 103 19.87 41.38 28.19
CA GLU A 103 20.17 42.79 28.51
C GLU A 103 21.42 43.29 27.77
N LYS A 104 22.50 42.49 27.75
CA LYS A 104 23.76 42.81 27.05
C LYS A 104 23.65 42.99 25.54
N ARG A 105 22.56 42.56 24.91
CA ARG A 105 22.30 42.74 23.47
C ARG A 105 21.21 43.77 23.17
N GLY A 106 20.62 44.39 24.20
CA GLY A 106 19.57 45.40 24.03
C GLY A 106 18.19 44.85 23.66
N PHE A 107 17.99 43.53 23.73
CA PHE A 107 16.67 42.90 23.53
C PHE A 107 15.74 43.05 24.75
N TYR A 108 16.27 43.52 25.87
CA TYR A 108 15.59 43.66 27.15
C TYR A 108 16.15 44.85 27.94
N ARG A 109 15.31 45.44 28.80
CA ARG A 109 15.72 46.30 29.91
C ARG A 109 14.91 45.93 31.17
N PRO A 110 15.52 45.94 32.37
CA PRO A 110 14.78 45.79 33.61
C PRO A 110 13.71 46.87 33.82
N GLY A 111 12.53 46.46 34.30
CA GLY A 111 11.55 47.37 34.92
C GLY A 111 11.83 47.49 36.42
N GLU A 112 11.60 48.67 37.00
CA GLU A 112 12.06 49.00 38.36
C GLU A 112 11.38 48.17 39.48
N ASP A 113 10.20 47.61 39.23
CA ASP A 113 9.34 46.96 40.24
C ASP A 113 9.31 45.41 40.17
N GLY A 114 10.27 44.76 39.51
CA GLY A 114 10.41 43.29 39.54
C GLY A 114 9.45 42.51 38.63
N TYR A 115 8.80 43.17 37.67
CA TYR A 115 8.05 42.54 36.57
C TYR A 115 8.79 42.73 35.23
N LEU A 116 8.54 41.84 34.27
CA LEU A 116 9.08 41.96 32.91
C LEU A 116 8.54 43.22 32.22
N GLY A 117 9.45 44.05 31.69
CA GLY A 117 9.12 45.30 30.97
C GLY A 117 8.75 45.09 29.50
N ASN A 118 8.32 46.17 28.86
CA ASN A 118 7.82 46.18 27.48
C ASN A 118 8.86 45.69 26.47
N VAL A 119 8.39 44.94 25.47
CA VAL A 119 9.21 44.50 24.32
C VAL A 119 9.06 45.52 23.19
N ILE A 120 10.19 46.04 22.71
CA ILE A 120 10.26 46.90 21.52
C ILE A 120 10.47 46.01 20.29
N LEU A 121 9.57 46.10 19.32
CA LEU A 121 9.62 45.33 18.08
C LEU A 121 10.65 45.91 17.08
N PRO A 122 11.10 45.13 16.07
CA PRO A 122 12.11 45.59 15.10
C PRO A 122 11.73 46.82 14.25
N ASN A 123 10.44 47.22 14.25
CA ASN A 123 9.95 48.44 13.62
C ASN A 123 9.94 49.67 14.55
N GLY A 124 10.24 49.49 15.84
CA GLY A 124 10.28 50.55 16.86
C GLY A 124 8.98 50.76 17.65
N GLU A 125 7.98 49.88 17.51
CA GLU A 125 6.73 49.95 18.29
C GLU A 125 6.79 49.05 19.54
N GLU A 126 6.12 49.46 20.62
CA GLU A 126 5.91 48.64 21.82
C GLU A 126 4.55 47.91 21.73
N ALA A 127 4.53 46.61 22.01
CA ALA A 127 3.31 45.80 22.00
C ALA A 127 2.78 45.58 23.43
N ASP A 128 1.49 45.89 23.65
CA ASP A 128 0.85 45.76 24.96
C ASP A 128 0.11 44.40 25.11
N ARG A 129 0.30 43.77 26.27
CA ARG A 129 -0.40 42.60 26.84
C ARG A 129 -0.92 41.52 25.87
N GLY A 130 0.03 40.71 25.39
CA GLY A 130 -0.06 39.25 25.53
C GLY A 130 -0.70 38.46 24.37
N THR A 131 0.15 37.81 23.57
CA THR A 131 -0.18 36.59 22.81
C THR A 131 1.11 35.80 22.60
N ILE A 132 1.09 34.50 22.92
CA ILE A 132 2.14 33.51 22.57
C ILE A 132 1.38 32.29 22.04
N PHE A 133 1.88 31.65 20.98
CA PHE A 133 1.19 30.58 20.28
C PHE A 133 1.72 29.21 20.73
N GLY A 134 0.83 28.22 20.80
CA GLY A 134 1.14 26.86 21.21
C GLY A 134 0.67 25.83 20.18
N THR A 135 1.41 24.72 20.09
CA THR A 135 1.05 23.56 19.27
C THR A 135 -0.11 22.80 19.90
N GLN A 136 -1.26 22.76 19.22
CA GLN A 136 -2.37 21.91 19.63
C GLN A 136 -2.13 20.48 19.14
N ASP A 137 -1.92 19.56 20.08
CA ASP A 137 -2.06 18.14 19.79
C ASP A 137 -3.55 17.73 19.90
N TYR A 138 -3.91 16.55 19.40
CA TYR A 138 -5.31 16.20 19.12
C TYR A 138 -5.65 14.77 19.51
N ARG A 139 -6.68 14.61 20.35
CA ARG A 139 -7.19 13.33 20.88
C ARG A 139 -8.69 13.17 20.56
N TYR A 140 -9.07 12.00 20.10
CA TYR A 140 -10.48 11.68 19.83
C TYR A 140 -11.23 11.34 21.12
N ASP A 141 -12.38 11.97 21.35
CA ASP A 141 -13.30 11.65 22.45
C ASP A 141 -14.42 10.72 21.93
N GLU A 142 -14.36 9.43 22.28
CA GLU A 142 -15.35 8.43 21.85
C GLU A 142 -16.77 8.67 22.39
N ALA A 143 -16.94 9.53 23.42
CA ALA A 143 -18.25 9.88 23.97
C ALA A 143 -18.89 11.11 23.30
N GLN A 144 -18.10 11.97 22.66
CA GLN A 144 -18.60 13.15 21.92
C GLN A 144 -18.47 13.03 20.40
N GLY A 145 -17.61 12.14 19.91
CA GLY A 145 -17.37 11.92 18.48
C GLY A 145 -16.50 12.97 17.80
N GLU A 146 -15.90 13.87 18.58
CA GLU A 146 -15.08 15.00 18.12
C GLU A 146 -13.63 14.87 18.60
N THR A 147 -12.74 15.66 17.97
CA THR A 147 -11.31 15.67 18.25
C THR A 147 -10.96 16.88 19.11
N VAL A 148 -10.66 16.66 20.39
CA VAL A 148 -10.33 17.70 21.38
C VAL A 148 -8.82 17.89 21.50
N ALA A 149 -8.41 19.14 21.80
CA ALA A 149 -7.00 19.49 21.93
C ALA A 149 -6.36 18.91 23.21
N PHE A 150 -5.13 18.45 23.10
CA PHE A 150 -4.31 17.85 24.15
C PHE A 150 -2.87 18.43 24.12
N PHE A 151 -2.11 18.19 25.19
CA PHE A 151 -0.74 18.68 25.37
C PHE A 151 0.13 17.56 25.99
N ASP A 152 1.13 17.06 25.28
CA ASP A 152 2.17 16.19 25.86
C ASP A 152 3.28 17.07 26.46
N PRO A 153 3.48 17.04 27.79
CA PRO A 153 4.41 17.93 28.46
C PRO A 153 5.87 17.41 28.47
N ARG A 154 6.19 16.29 27.82
CA ARG A 154 7.56 15.70 27.83
C ARG A 154 8.49 16.14 26.69
N GLY A 155 8.03 16.94 25.72
CA GLY A 155 8.87 17.68 24.74
C GLY A 155 9.74 16.88 23.76
N LYS A 156 10.05 15.61 24.05
CA LYS A 156 10.75 14.63 23.20
C LYS A 156 9.84 14.05 22.11
N SER A 157 8.77 14.77 21.72
CA SER A 157 8.14 14.55 20.43
C SER A 157 9.22 14.80 19.38
N GLY A 158 9.42 13.85 18.45
CA GLY A 158 10.69 13.77 17.72
C GLY A 158 11.01 14.99 16.84
N ILE A 159 10.06 15.91 16.63
CA ILE A 159 10.30 17.30 16.21
C ILE A 159 11.50 17.93 16.94
N ALA A 160 11.71 17.68 18.24
CA ALA A 160 12.85 18.21 18.99
C ALA A 160 14.21 17.73 18.44
N CYS A 161 14.37 16.44 18.12
CA CYS A 161 15.61 15.91 17.52
C CYS A 161 15.68 16.12 16.00
N ALA A 162 14.53 16.32 15.36
CA ALA A 162 14.39 16.54 13.92
C ALA A 162 14.59 18.00 13.49
N TYR A 163 14.14 18.98 14.28
CA TYR A 163 14.24 20.40 14.00
C TYR A 163 15.68 20.85 13.64
N PRO A 164 16.77 20.34 14.25
CA PRO A 164 18.13 20.60 13.80
C PRO A 164 18.42 20.15 12.38
N GLN A 165 17.92 18.98 11.99
CA GLN A 165 18.16 18.42 10.67
C GLN A 165 17.27 19.09 9.63
N ALA A 166 15.98 19.26 9.93
CA ALA A 166 15.04 20.00 9.11
C ALA A 166 15.47 21.47 8.91
N LEU A 167 15.94 22.16 9.96
CA LEU A 167 16.46 23.52 9.87
C LEU A 167 17.75 23.57 9.06
N ARG A 168 18.75 22.70 9.32
CA ARG A 168 19.99 22.67 8.53
C ARG A 168 19.72 22.37 7.05
N LEU A 169 18.71 21.56 6.72
CA LEU A 169 18.29 21.30 5.35
C LEU A 169 17.56 22.50 4.73
N ALA A 170 16.69 23.17 5.50
CA ALA A 170 16.05 24.42 5.08
C ALA A 170 17.09 25.53 4.81
N GLU A 171 18.05 25.74 5.72
CA GLU A 171 19.19 26.64 5.57
C GLU A 171 20.05 26.31 4.36
N GLN A 172 20.37 25.03 4.13
CA GLN A 172 21.08 24.57 2.92
C GLN A 172 20.29 24.82 1.62
N SER A 173 18.96 24.78 1.68
CA SER A 173 18.08 25.14 0.55
C SER A 173 17.88 26.65 0.38
N GLY A 174 18.28 27.47 1.37
CA GLY A 174 18.04 28.92 1.39
C GLY A 174 16.59 29.32 1.72
N LEU A 175 15.79 28.41 2.28
CA LEU A 175 14.36 28.61 2.61
C LEU A 175 14.14 28.62 4.13
N PRO A 176 13.12 29.32 4.64
CA PRO A 176 12.62 29.11 6.00
C PRO A 176 12.09 27.67 6.16
N LEU A 177 12.19 27.11 7.38
CA LEU A 177 11.75 25.74 7.66
C LEU A 177 10.30 25.45 7.24
N GLU A 178 9.37 26.39 7.46
CA GLU A 178 7.97 26.25 7.02
C GLU A 178 7.82 26.13 5.50
N GLU A 179 8.70 26.79 4.73
CA GLU A 179 8.68 26.77 3.27
C GLU A 179 9.42 25.55 2.70
N PHE A 180 10.44 25.04 3.39
CA PHE A 180 11.10 23.76 3.10
C PHE A 180 10.22 22.54 3.48
N ALA A 181 9.38 22.67 4.51
CA ALA A 181 8.52 21.59 4.97
C ALA A 181 7.23 21.41 4.14
N THR A 182 6.88 22.36 3.26
CA THR A 182 5.59 22.41 2.56
C THR A 182 5.73 22.39 1.04
N PHE A 183 4.88 21.59 0.37
CA PHE A 183 4.77 21.67 -1.09
C PHE A 183 4.10 22.98 -1.49
N ARG A 184 4.90 24.00 -1.79
CA ARG A 184 4.46 25.29 -2.33
C ARG A 184 4.67 25.31 -3.84
N PRO A 185 3.61 25.13 -4.66
CA PRO A 185 3.76 25.15 -6.11
C PRO A 185 3.91 26.56 -6.66
N ASP A 186 4.56 26.71 -7.82
CA ASP A 186 4.62 27.97 -8.56
C ASP A 186 3.21 28.33 -9.09
N LYS A 187 2.71 29.51 -8.70
CA LYS A 187 1.40 30.03 -9.10
C LYS A 187 1.29 30.34 -10.60
N ALA A 188 2.40 30.47 -11.33
CA ALA A 188 2.39 30.60 -12.78
C ALA A 188 2.10 29.26 -13.49
N ILE A 189 2.43 28.13 -12.84
CA ILE A 189 2.19 26.77 -13.34
C ILE A 189 0.86 26.24 -12.78
N TRP A 190 0.66 26.38 -11.47
CA TRP A 190 -0.42 25.77 -10.69
C TRP A 190 -1.69 26.62 -10.69
N THR A 191 -2.22 26.80 -11.89
CA THR A 191 -3.49 27.51 -12.18
C THR A 191 -4.71 26.73 -11.68
N ASP A 192 -5.87 27.40 -11.57
CA ASP A 192 -7.11 26.78 -11.05
C ASP A 192 -7.48 25.44 -11.71
N PRO A 193 -7.33 25.21 -13.04
CA PRO A 193 -7.56 23.90 -13.65
C PRO A 193 -6.59 22.82 -13.15
N VAL A 194 -5.32 23.15 -12.96
CA VAL A 194 -4.27 22.26 -12.44
C VAL A 194 -4.59 21.89 -10.99
N ALA A 195 -4.90 22.89 -10.16
CA ALA A 195 -5.29 22.68 -8.77
C ALA A 195 -6.57 21.83 -8.64
N ARG A 196 -7.56 22.04 -9.53
CA ARG A 196 -8.79 21.23 -9.61
C ARG A 196 -8.49 19.78 -9.99
N ALA A 197 -7.75 19.54 -11.08
CA ALA A 197 -7.45 18.19 -11.54
C ALA A 197 -6.66 17.38 -10.48
N ALA A 198 -5.72 18.01 -9.78
CA ALA A 198 -5.02 17.41 -8.64
C ALA A 198 -5.99 17.04 -7.49
N THR A 199 -6.88 17.96 -7.13
CA THR A 199 -7.88 17.75 -6.05
C THR A 199 -8.89 16.66 -6.41
N GLU A 200 -9.37 16.63 -7.66
CA GLU A 200 -10.31 15.61 -8.13
C GLU A 200 -9.66 14.22 -8.25
N ALA A 201 -8.38 14.14 -8.60
CA ALA A 201 -7.63 12.88 -8.60
C ALA A 201 -7.48 12.32 -7.18
N GLU A 202 -7.14 13.17 -6.20
CA GLU A 202 -6.98 12.76 -4.80
C GLU A 202 -8.31 12.37 -4.16
N ALA A 203 -9.38 13.15 -4.40
CA ALA A 203 -10.73 12.81 -3.94
C ALA A 203 -11.24 11.49 -4.55
N ALA A 204 -10.89 11.20 -5.81
CA ALA A 204 -11.22 9.92 -6.45
C ALA A 204 -10.42 8.74 -5.85
N ARG A 205 -9.12 8.91 -5.55
CA ARG A 205 -8.33 7.92 -4.81
C ARG A 205 -8.90 7.64 -3.42
N ALA A 206 -9.27 8.69 -2.68
CA ALA A 206 -9.85 8.58 -1.34
C ALA A 206 -11.21 7.84 -1.35
N ALA A 207 -11.98 7.95 -2.44
CA ALA A 207 -13.22 7.20 -2.65
C ALA A 207 -13.02 5.77 -3.21
N GLY A 208 -11.80 5.38 -3.58
CA GLY A 208 -11.52 4.09 -4.24
C GLY A 208 -11.88 4.03 -5.74
N ASP A 209 -12.32 5.15 -6.34
CA ASP A 209 -12.59 5.29 -7.78
C ASP A 209 -11.26 5.56 -8.52
N PHE A 210 -10.44 4.52 -8.59
CA PHE A 210 -9.11 4.60 -9.20
C PHE A 210 -9.15 4.83 -10.71
N ASP A 211 -10.27 4.52 -11.38
CA ASP A 211 -10.46 4.82 -12.81
C ASP A 211 -10.67 6.33 -13.02
N LYS A 212 -11.49 6.99 -12.21
CA LYS A 212 -11.60 8.46 -12.20
C LYS A 212 -10.28 9.10 -11.75
N ALA A 213 -9.61 8.56 -10.73
CA ALA A 213 -8.32 9.06 -10.28
C ALA A 213 -7.27 9.01 -11.40
N THR A 214 -7.24 7.93 -12.18
CA THR A 214 -6.33 7.77 -13.32
C THR A 214 -6.66 8.78 -14.43
N ARG A 215 -7.94 9.03 -14.73
CA ARG A 215 -8.35 10.10 -15.67
C ARG A 215 -7.98 11.51 -15.18
N GLN A 216 -8.22 11.83 -13.92
CA GLN A 216 -7.97 13.17 -13.36
C GLN A 216 -6.47 13.46 -13.18
N SER A 217 -5.68 12.47 -12.74
CA SER A 217 -4.21 12.59 -12.71
C SER A 217 -3.59 12.63 -14.11
N ARG A 218 -4.29 12.09 -15.13
CA ARG A 218 -3.91 12.29 -16.55
C ARG A 218 -4.20 13.72 -17.02
N GLU A 219 -5.40 14.26 -16.77
CA GLU A 219 -5.74 15.68 -17.06
C GLU A 219 -4.72 16.62 -16.43
N LEU A 220 -4.33 16.38 -15.17
CA LEU A 220 -3.27 17.12 -14.48
C LEU A 220 -1.93 17.11 -15.24
N LEU A 221 -1.49 15.94 -15.72
CA LEU A 221 -0.24 15.80 -16.48
C LEU A 221 -0.31 16.42 -17.88
N ASP A 222 -1.46 16.39 -18.55
CA ASP A 222 -1.67 17.03 -19.84
C ASP A 222 -1.74 18.58 -19.72
N LEU A 223 -2.35 19.11 -18.64
CA LEU A 223 -2.32 20.54 -18.32
C LEU A 223 -0.90 21.06 -18.02
N LEU A 224 -0.11 20.29 -17.26
CA LEU A 224 1.28 20.65 -16.95
C LEU A 224 2.21 20.49 -18.17
N ASP A 225 1.97 19.52 -19.05
CA ASP A 225 2.63 19.44 -20.37
C ASP A 225 2.36 20.70 -21.20
N ALA A 226 1.10 21.15 -21.26
CA ALA A 226 0.70 22.36 -21.99
C ALA A 226 1.30 23.66 -21.39
N ALA A 227 1.55 23.70 -20.09
CA ALA A 227 2.28 24.77 -19.41
C ALA A 227 3.82 24.71 -19.63
N GLY A 228 4.34 23.70 -20.33
CA GLY A 228 5.78 23.46 -20.50
C GLY A 228 6.48 22.97 -19.23
N ALA A 229 5.73 22.57 -18.20
CA ALA A 229 6.21 22.36 -16.84
C ALA A 229 6.92 21.00 -16.61
N ARG A 230 7.29 20.25 -17.65
CA ARG A 230 7.89 18.90 -17.56
C ARG A 230 9.13 18.76 -16.67
N LYS A 231 9.82 19.86 -16.35
CA LYS A 231 11.01 19.90 -15.48
C LYS A 231 10.75 20.57 -14.12
N SER A 232 9.52 20.48 -13.64
CA SER A 232 9.06 21.15 -12.41
C SER A 232 8.70 20.14 -11.31
N LYS A 233 8.69 20.61 -10.06
CA LYS A 233 8.24 19.83 -8.89
C LYS A 233 6.73 19.53 -8.95
N GLU A 234 5.97 20.39 -9.61
CA GLU A 234 4.56 20.24 -9.95
C GLU A 234 4.34 19.02 -10.86
N TYR A 235 5.22 18.81 -11.83
CA TYR A 235 5.19 17.62 -12.68
C TYR A 235 5.59 16.35 -11.93
N ALA A 236 6.56 16.43 -11.01
CA ALA A 236 6.91 15.32 -10.13
C ALA A 236 5.71 14.89 -9.25
N ALA A 237 4.99 15.85 -8.68
CA ALA A 237 3.75 15.59 -7.94
C ALA A 237 2.65 14.96 -8.79
N ALA A 238 2.52 15.39 -10.05
CA ALA A 238 1.57 14.82 -10.98
C ALA A 238 1.93 13.38 -11.42
N LEU A 239 3.22 13.09 -11.61
CA LEU A 239 3.72 11.73 -11.89
C LEU A 239 3.45 10.78 -10.72
N ASP A 240 3.74 11.19 -9.48
CA ASP A 240 3.46 10.41 -8.28
C ASP A 240 1.94 10.17 -8.09
N SER A 241 1.13 11.22 -8.23
CA SER A 241 -0.34 11.16 -8.24
C SER A 241 -0.87 10.15 -9.27
N HIS A 242 -0.30 10.10 -10.47
CA HIS A 242 -0.70 9.11 -11.47
C HIS A 242 -0.22 7.70 -11.08
N GLY A 243 1.02 7.55 -10.60
CA GLY A 243 1.55 6.29 -10.07
C GLY A 243 0.68 5.68 -8.96
N GLN A 244 0.26 6.47 -7.96
CA GLN A 244 -0.66 6.03 -6.90
C GLN A 244 -1.99 5.52 -7.48
N SER A 245 -2.53 6.22 -8.49
CA SER A 245 -3.78 5.84 -9.15
C SER A 245 -3.64 4.49 -9.89
N LEU A 246 -2.50 4.27 -10.56
CA LEU A 246 -2.16 3.02 -11.23
C LEU A 246 -1.95 1.85 -10.25
N VAL A 247 -1.33 2.09 -9.08
CA VAL A 247 -1.25 1.06 -8.00
C VAL A 247 -2.64 0.62 -7.56
N GLY A 248 -3.60 1.56 -7.44
CA GLY A 248 -5.00 1.25 -7.14
C GLY A 248 -5.74 0.43 -8.22
N LEU A 249 -5.24 0.44 -9.46
CA LEU A 249 -5.69 -0.43 -10.56
C LEU A 249 -4.84 -1.71 -10.71
N GLY A 250 -3.91 -1.99 -9.78
CA GLY A 250 -2.99 -3.13 -9.85
C GLY A 250 -1.86 -2.99 -10.88
N ARG A 251 -1.74 -1.84 -11.56
CA ARG A 251 -0.74 -1.54 -12.62
C ARG A 251 0.62 -1.15 -12.03
N GLN A 252 1.09 -1.94 -11.06
CA GLN A 252 2.27 -1.65 -10.24
C GLN A 252 3.56 -1.48 -11.07
N TRP A 253 3.76 -2.29 -12.12
CA TRP A 253 4.95 -2.18 -12.99
C TRP A 253 5.02 -0.84 -13.73
N GLU A 254 3.88 -0.29 -14.16
CA GLU A 254 3.82 1.02 -14.80
C GLU A 254 4.02 2.14 -13.77
N ALA A 255 3.40 1.98 -12.59
CA ALA A 255 3.56 2.91 -11.47
C ALA A 255 5.02 3.02 -10.97
N LEU A 256 5.77 1.92 -10.93
CA LEU A 256 7.17 1.88 -10.46
C LEU A 256 8.07 2.86 -11.24
N GLU A 257 7.93 2.90 -12.57
CA GLU A 257 8.71 3.81 -13.42
C GLU A 257 8.25 5.27 -13.25
N LEU A 258 6.95 5.52 -13.04
CA LEU A 258 6.46 6.87 -12.72
C LEU A 258 6.98 7.37 -11.37
N PHE A 259 7.00 6.52 -10.33
CA PHE A 259 7.60 6.87 -9.04
C PHE A 259 9.11 7.11 -9.15
N ARG A 260 9.83 6.35 -9.99
CA ARG A 260 11.25 6.61 -10.28
C ARG A 260 11.45 7.97 -10.93
N SER A 261 10.67 8.32 -11.96
CA SER A 261 10.75 9.64 -12.60
C SER A 261 10.31 10.77 -11.67
N ALA A 262 9.25 10.59 -10.87
CA ALA A 262 8.79 11.55 -9.87
C ALA A 262 9.88 11.83 -8.83
N ARG A 263 10.48 10.77 -8.27
CA ARG A 263 11.61 10.84 -7.33
C ARG A 263 12.82 11.56 -7.93
N SER A 264 13.24 11.20 -9.14
CA SER A 264 14.39 11.84 -9.80
C SER A 264 14.15 13.33 -10.02
N LEU A 265 12.99 13.69 -10.58
CA LEU A 265 12.65 15.08 -10.88
C LEU A 265 12.45 15.92 -9.60
N ALA A 266 11.87 15.35 -8.55
CA ALA A 266 11.78 15.99 -7.24
C ALA A 266 13.15 16.14 -6.57
N ALA A 267 14.06 15.18 -6.72
CA ALA A 267 15.43 15.29 -6.23
C ALA A 267 16.23 16.37 -6.97
N GLU A 268 16.02 16.54 -8.28
CA GLU A 268 16.63 17.63 -9.07
C GLU A 268 16.06 19.03 -8.73
N THR A 269 14.78 19.13 -8.36
CA THR A 269 14.08 20.41 -8.19
C THR A 269 13.91 20.88 -6.73
N MET A 270 13.95 19.95 -5.77
CA MET A 270 13.77 20.23 -4.34
C MET A 270 14.84 19.55 -3.45
N GLY A 271 15.66 18.65 -4.00
CA GLY A 271 16.61 17.83 -3.24
C GLY A 271 15.99 16.50 -2.77
N LEU A 272 16.85 15.48 -2.63
CA LEU A 272 16.42 14.12 -2.24
C LEU A 272 15.84 14.05 -0.81
N ARG A 273 16.36 14.89 0.09
CA ARG A 273 16.00 14.97 1.52
C ARG A 273 14.82 15.90 1.81
N HIS A 274 14.22 16.51 0.78
CA HIS A 274 13.03 17.33 0.96
C HIS A 274 11.81 16.42 1.23
N PRO A 275 10.94 16.72 2.22
CA PRO A 275 9.89 15.81 2.69
C PRO A 275 9.02 15.19 1.59
N VAL A 276 8.71 15.98 0.56
CA VAL A 276 7.89 15.56 -0.57
C VAL A 276 8.63 14.53 -1.45
N THR A 277 9.94 14.74 -1.66
CA THR A 277 10.82 13.80 -2.40
C THR A 277 11.04 12.51 -1.61
N THR A 278 11.12 12.60 -0.29
CA THR A 278 11.14 11.45 0.62
C THR A 278 9.84 10.64 0.50
N GLY A 279 8.68 11.31 0.41
CA GLY A 279 7.38 10.67 0.15
C GLY A 279 7.36 9.87 -1.15
N TYR A 280 7.80 10.46 -2.27
CA TYR A 280 7.89 9.76 -3.56
C TYR A 280 8.89 8.59 -3.52
N SER A 281 9.96 8.72 -2.73
CA SER A 281 10.90 7.61 -2.47
C SER A 281 10.23 6.48 -1.69
N GLY A 282 9.31 6.79 -0.76
CA GLY A 282 8.48 5.80 -0.06
C GLY A 282 7.51 5.06 -0.98
N HIS A 283 6.87 5.77 -1.91
CA HIS A 283 6.02 5.16 -2.93
C HIS A 283 6.83 4.28 -3.91
N TYR A 284 8.01 4.73 -4.34
CA TYR A 284 8.95 3.91 -5.12
C TYR A 284 9.33 2.63 -4.38
N ALA A 285 9.84 2.73 -3.15
CA ALA A 285 10.32 1.59 -2.36
C ALA A 285 9.20 0.59 -2.01
N SER A 286 8.01 1.07 -1.65
CA SER A 286 6.84 0.22 -1.42
C SER A 286 6.41 -0.55 -2.67
N THR A 287 6.39 0.11 -3.83
CA THR A 287 5.99 -0.51 -5.10
C THR A 287 7.05 -1.49 -5.58
N LEU A 288 8.33 -1.14 -5.40
CA LEU A 288 9.46 -2.02 -5.67
C LEU A 288 9.42 -3.28 -4.82
N ASN A 289 9.21 -3.16 -3.50
CA ASN A 289 9.07 -4.31 -2.60
C ASN A 289 7.90 -5.22 -3.03
N SER A 290 6.75 -4.62 -3.38
CA SER A 290 5.57 -5.37 -3.83
C SER A 290 5.79 -6.19 -5.11
N LEU A 291 6.70 -5.74 -5.99
CA LEU A 291 7.01 -6.37 -7.27
C LEU A 291 8.22 -7.31 -7.21
N ARG A 292 9.23 -6.94 -6.43
CA ARG A 292 10.52 -7.62 -6.29
C ARG A 292 11.09 -7.36 -4.88
N PRO A 293 10.70 -8.15 -3.87
CA PRO A 293 11.28 -8.05 -2.54
C PRO A 293 12.80 -8.21 -2.55
N GLY A 294 13.47 -7.36 -1.79
CA GLY A 294 14.93 -7.37 -1.68
C GLY A 294 15.51 -6.05 -1.21
N ASP A 295 16.83 -6.07 -1.15
CA ASP A 295 17.72 -5.14 -0.46
C ASP A 295 17.56 -3.69 -0.97
N GLU A 296 17.40 -3.47 -2.29
CA GLU A 296 17.10 -2.13 -2.85
C GLU A 296 15.85 -1.51 -2.20
N ALA A 297 14.76 -2.27 -2.06
CA ALA A 297 13.52 -1.76 -1.50
C ALA A 297 13.58 -1.57 0.02
N TRP A 298 14.30 -2.45 0.72
CA TRP A 298 14.48 -2.36 2.18
C TRP A 298 15.36 -1.18 2.57
N TRP A 299 16.49 -0.96 1.89
CA TRP A 299 17.38 0.19 2.14
C TRP A 299 16.71 1.52 1.80
N GLU A 300 15.98 1.61 0.69
CA GLU A 300 15.24 2.82 0.32
C GLU A 300 14.12 3.13 1.32
N MET A 301 13.39 2.12 1.83
CA MET A 301 12.40 2.33 2.88
C MET A 301 13.05 2.69 4.24
N THR A 302 14.23 2.15 4.53
CA THR A 302 15.02 2.51 5.73
C THR A 302 15.46 3.98 5.68
N PHE A 303 15.90 4.46 4.51
CA PHE A 303 16.18 5.86 4.25
C PHE A 303 14.92 6.72 4.44
N VAL A 304 13.78 6.34 3.86
CA VAL A 304 12.51 7.07 3.98
C VAL A 304 12.04 7.18 5.44
N ARG A 305 12.14 6.10 6.24
CA ARG A 305 11.83 6.15 7.67
C ARG A 305 12.80 7.08 8.41
N GLY A 306 14.09 6.96 8.16
CA GLY A 306 15.13 7.78 8.80
C GLY A 306 14.94 9.27 8.52
N GLU A 307 14.76 9.65 7.27
CA GLU A 307 14.50 11.05 6.90
C GLU A 307 13.20 11.58 7.50
N PHE A 308 12.11 10.81 7.56
CA PHE A 308 10.88 11.29 8.21
C PHE A 308 11.01 11.40 9.75
N ALA A 309 11.69 10.45 10.39
CA ALA A 309 12.06 10.56 11.81
C ALA A 309 12.89 11.83 12.07
N ASP A 310 13.91 12.06 11.25
CA ASP A 310 14.81 13.22 11.32
C ASP A 310 14.19 14.54 10.82
N LEU A 311 12.95 14.55 10.31
CA LEU A 311 12.27 15.76 9.83
C LEU A 311 11.02 16.12 10.65
N PHE A 312 10.32 15.12 11.21
CA PHE A 312 9.05 15.30 11.91
C PHE A 312 8.95 14.51 13.22
N GLY A 313 9.90 13.64 13.50
CA GLY A 313 9.88 12.74 14.65
C GLY A 313 9.28 11.37 14.38
N ASP A 314 9.58 10.44 15.26
CA ASP A 314 9.22 9.03 15.12
C ASP A 314 7.69 8.76 15.21
N ASP A 315 6.93 9.64 15.85
CA ASP A 315 5.46 9.53 16.01
C ASP A 315 4.65 10.29 14.93
N ASP A 316 5.30 10.91 13.95
CA ASP A 316 4.63 11.55 12.82
C ASP A 316 3.91 10.50 11.94
N PRO A 317 2.70 10.79 11.40
CA PRO A 317 1.99 9.87 10.51
C PRO A 317 2.84 9.29 9.37
N ARG A 318 3.75 10.08 8.79
CA ARG A 318 4.64 9.67 7.69
C ARG A 318 5.74 8.74 8.17
N THR A 319 6.30 8.99 9.36
CA THR A 319 7.30 8.11 9.97
C THR A 319 6.69 6.77 10.39
N LEU A 320 5.49 6.79 10.99
CA LEU A 320 4.74 5.58 11.33
C LEU A 320 4.30 4.80 10.08
N ALA A 321 3.93 5.49 8.99
CA ALA A 321 3.65 4.86 7.70
C ALA A 321 4.93 4.26 7.07
N ALA A 322 6.09 4.90 7.17
CA ALA A 322 7.36 4.36 6.70
C ALA A 322 7.80 3.14 7.54
N LEU A 323 7.66 3.21 8.87
CA LEU A 323 7.92 2.11 9.80
C LEU A 323 7.06 0.88 9.49
N ASN A 324 5.76 1.10 9.20
CA ASN A 324 4.85 0.05 8.74
C ASN A 324 5.39 -0.68 7.51
N GLN A 325 5.77 0.09 6.49
CA GLN A 325 6.18 -0.41 5.19
C GLN A 325 7.57 -1.06 5.25
N GLN A 326 8.47 -0.56 6.12
CA GLN A 326 9.75 -1.21 6.40
C GLN A 326 9.55 -2.53 7.18
N GLY A 327 8.54 -2.62 8.06
CA GLY A 327 8.15 -3.87 8.71
C GLY A 327 7.71 -4.95 7.72
N ILE A 328 6.89 -4.57 6.73
CA ILE A 328 6.51 -5.46 5.62
C ILE A 328 7.76 -5.91 4.83
N ALA A 329 8.59 -4.95 4.39
CA ALA A 329 9.80 -5.24 3.61
C ALA A 329 10.82 -6.09 4.37
N THR A 330 10.93 -5.92 5.70
CA THR A 330 11.74 -6.78 6.58
C THR A 330 11.19 -8.20 6.60
N GLY A 331 9.86 -8.36 6.69
CA GLY A 331 9.22 -9.67 6.59
C GLY A 331 9.36 -10.32 5.20
N ASP A 332 9.51 -9.54 4.12
CA ASP A 332 9.68 -10.08 2.77
C ASP A 332 11.14 -10.43 2.42
N ILE A 333 12.13 -9.62 2.84
CA ILE A 333 13.55 -9.86 2.55
C ILE A 333 14.08 -11.11 3.28
N VAL A 334 13.59 -11.35 4.50
CA VAL A 334 13.87 -12.56 5.30
C VAL A 334 13.28 -13.81 4.63
N LEU A 335 12.01 -13.77 4.22
CA LEU A 335 11.39 -14.89 3.48
C LEU A 335 12.02 -15.13 2.10
N ALA A 336 12.62 -14.11 1.49
CA ALA A 336 13.38 -14.26 0.25
C ALA A 336 14.78 -14.87 0.46
N GLY A 337 15.23 -15.07 1.70
CA GLY A 337 16.57 -15.57 2.02
C GLY A 337 17.68 -14.64 1.53
N ARG A 338 17.44 -13.32 1.54
CA ARG A 338 18.34 -12.30 0.97
C ARG A 338 19.21 -11.57 1.99
N GLU A 339 18.76 -11.52 3.23
CA GLU A 339 19.49 -10.90 4.34
C GLU A 339 19.60 -11.94 5.47
N GLU A 340 20.82 -12.24 5.89
CA GLU A 340 21.11 -13.27 6.92
C GLU A 340 21.14 -12.67 8.33
N MET A 341 21.08 -11.33 8.45
CA MET A 341 21.18 -10.58 9.71
C MET A 341 19.83 -10.07 10.24
N LEU A 342 18.72 -10.35 9.55
CA LEU A 342 17.36 -9.95 9.94
C LEU A 342 16.48 -11.19 10.17
N GLU A 343 15.56 -11.09 11.11
CA GLU A 343 14.59 -12.15 11.43
C GLU A 343 13.15 -11.67 11.26
N LEU A 344 12.19 -12.60 11.16
CA LEU A 344 10.77 -12.24 11.18
C LEU A 344 10.36 -11.56 12.51
N ASP A 345 11.14 -11.78 13.57
CA ASP A 345 10.97 -11.11 14.85
C ASP A 345 11.27 -9.60 14.81
N ASP A 346 12.19 -9.15 13.95
CA ASP A 346 12.46 -7.71 13.75
C ASP A 346 11.27 -7.03 13.08
N ALA A 347 10.72 -7.67 12.03
CA ALA A 347 9.50 -7.24 11.36
C ALA A 347 8.32 -7.16 12.34
N ARG A 348 8.15 -8.18 13.19
CA ARG A 348 7.13 -8.24 14.25
C ARG A 348 7.32 -7.12 15.27
N SER A 349 8.55 -6.89 15.73
CA SER A 349 8.91 -5.85 16.70
C SER A 349 8.60 -4.44 16.17
N MET A 350 9.06 -4.13 14.97
CA MET A 350 8.82 -2.83 14.30
C MET A 350 7.33 -2.54 14.11
N LEU A 351 6.54 -3.55 13.73
CA LEU A 351 5.09 -3.41 13.56
C LEU A 351 4.34 -3.30 14.89
N LEU A 352 4.82 -3.94 15.95
CA LEU A 352 4.25 -3.77 17.30
C LEU A 352 4.53 -2.38 17.90
N ASP A 353 5.73 -1.83 17.70
CA ASP A 353 6.04 -0.45 18.11
C ASP A 353 5.17 0.56 17.34
N GLY A 354 5.18 0.48 16.00
CA GLY A 354 4.35 1.33 15.15
C GLY A 354 2.86 1.24 15.51
N LEU A 355 2.36 0.04 15.82
CA LEU A 355 0.96 -0.16 16.23
C LEU A 355 0.66 0.50 17.59
N LYS A 356 1.49 0.28 18.61
CA LYS A 356 1.35 0.89 19.94
C LYS A 356 1.29 2.42 19.84
N ARG A 357 2.16 3.01 19.02
CA ARG A 357 2.29 4.45 18.81
C ARG A 357 1.12 5.01 18.02
N SER A 358 0.74 4.34 16.94
CA SER A 358 -0.43 4.69 16.12
C SER A 358 -1.74 4.62 16.94
N ILE A 359 -1.93 3.60 17.79
CA ILE A 359 -3.07 3.54 18.74
C ILE A 359 -3.04 4.73 19.70
N THR A 360 -1.87 5.06 20.25
CA THR A 360 -1.71 6.19 21.20
C THR A 360 -2.00 7.53 20.54
N ARG A 361 -1.58 7.70 19.28
CA ARG A 361 -1.62 8.97 18.54
C ARG A 361 -2.95 9.24 17.83
N PHE A 362 -3.64 8.20 17.33
CA PHE A 362 -4.84 8.34 16.49
C PHE A 362 -6.05 7.50 16.96
N GLY A 363 -5.86 6.59 17.92
CA GLY A 363 -6.89 5.65 18.35
C GLY A 363 -6.97 4.37 17.50
N PRO A 364 -7.53 3.27 18.05
CA PRO A 364 -7.42 1.92 17.46
C PRO A 364 -8.16 1.71 16.14
N LYS A 365 -9.05 2.64 15.73
CA LYS A 365 -9.84 2.55 14.49
C LYS A 365 -9.32 3.45 13.35
N HIS A 366 -8.23 4.20 13.54
CA HIS A 366 -7.70 5.10 12.50
C HIS A 366 -7.19 4.32 11.27
N PRO A 367 -7.31 4.84 10.02
CA PRO A 367 -6.82 4.16 8.82
C PRO A 367 -5.39 3.64 8.90
N ASP A 368 -4.46 4.43 9.45
CA ASP A 368 -3.04 4.05 9.56
C ASP A 368 -2.83 2.96 10.62
N THR A 369 -3.56 3.01 11.73
CA THR A 369 -3.53 1.97 12.77
C THR A 369 -4.07 0.64 12.22
N LEU A 370 -5.16 0.71 11.43
CA LEU A 370 -5.70 -0.43 10.68
C LEU A 370 -4.85 -0.82 9.46
N ALA A 371 -3.87 -0.02 9.05
CA ALA A 371 -2.86 -0.38 8.07
C ALA A 371 -1.70 -1.14 8.73
N ILE A 372 -1.22 -0.70 9.89
CA ILE A 372 -0.15 -1.38 10.65
C ILE A 372 -0.65 -2.72 11.20
N LEU A 373 -1.87 -2.78 11.77
CA LEU A 373 -2.46 -4.03 12.25
C LEU A 373 -2.66 -5.06 11.13
N PHE A 374 -2.93 -4.60 9.90
CA PHE A 374 -3.02 -5.48 8.73
C PHE A 374 -1.65 -6.08 8.38
N SER A 375 -0.61 -5.25 8.31
CA SER A 375 0.77 -5.69 8.09
C SER A 375 1.25 -6.66 9.17
N LEU A 376 0.92 -6.38 10.44
CA LEU A 376 1.22 -7.28 11.56
C LEU A 376 0.52 -8.62 11.40
N GLY A 377 -0.74 -8.63 10.94
CA GLY A 377 -1.45 -9.86 10.58
C GLY A 377 -0.75 -10.66 9.48
N LEU A 378 -0.19 -10.00 8.45
CA LEU A 378 0.61 -10.65 7.41
C LEU A 378 1.92 -11.24 7.97
N VAL A 379 2.63 -10.51 8.85
CA VAL A 379 3.89 -11.00 9.46
C VAL A 379 3.63 -12.16 10.42
N LEU A 380 2.59 -12.09 11.26
CA LEU A 380 2.20 -13.18 12.16
C LEU A 380 1.86 -14.48 11.41
N ASP A 381 1.15 -14.39 10.28
CA ASP A 381 0.88 -15.57 9.43
C ASP A 381 2.16 -16.19 8.85
N ARG A 382 3.13 -15.36 8.45
CA ARG A 382 4.46 -15.81 7.97
C ARG A 382 5.30 -16.46 9.07
N MET A 383 5.10 -16.07 10.32
CA MET A 383 5.67 -16.69 11.52
C MET A 383 4.89 -17.93 12.01
N ASP A 384 3.89 -18.37 11.24
CA ASP A 384 2.97 -19.47 11.57
C ASP A 384 2.06 -19.24 12.80
N GLU A 385 1.99 -18.00 13.31
CA GLU A 385 1.13 -17.59 14.43
C GLU A 385 -0.34 -17.39 13.99
N LYS A 386 -0.95 -18.44 13.41
CA LYS A 386 -2.23 -18.39 12.67
C LYS A 386 -3.39 -17.75 13.44
N ASP A 387 -3.57 -18.11 14.71
CA ASP A 387 -4.66 -17.56 15.53
C ASP A 387 -4.55 -16.03 15.67
N ARG A 388 -3.36 -15.54 16.07
CA ARG A 388 -3.09 -14.10 16.22
C ARG A 388 -3.18 -13.35 14.89
N ALA A 389 -2.75 -13.98 13.80
CA ALA A 389 -2.88 -13.45 12.45
C ALA A 389 -4.37 -13.33 12.05
N ALA A 390 -5.18 -14.34 12.33
CA ALA A 390 -6.62 -14.34 12.08
C ALA A 390 -7.37 -13.32 12.94
N GLU A 391 -6.99 -13.15 14.22
CA GLU A 391 -7.51 -12.09 15.11
C GLU A 391 -7.22 -10.69 14.54
N ALA A 392 -5.95 -10.41 14.21
CA ALA A 392 -5.53 -9.12 13.67
C ALA A 392 -6.26 -8.75 12.38
N ILE A 393 -6.32 -9.68 11.40
CA ILE A 393 -7.05 -9.46 10.14
C ILE A 393 -8.56 -9.32 10.39
N SER A 394 -9.15 -10.04 11.35
CA SER A 394 -10.57 -9.91 11.67
C SER A 394 -10.92 -8.54 12.27
N ALA A 395 -10.07 -8.02 13.17
CA ALA A 395 -10.20 -6.66 13.69
C ALA A 395 -10.07 -5.60 12.58
N VAL A 396 -9.13 -5.79 11.64
CA VAL A 396 -8.98 -4.92 10.46
C VAL A 396 -10.23 -4.95 9.57
N ILE A 397 -10.84 -6.12 9.32
CA ILE A 397 -12.08 -6.23 8.52
C ILE A 397 -13.22 -5.47 9.20
N VAL A 398 -13.36 -5.55 10.53
CA VAL A 398 -14.39 -4.81 11.27
C VAL A 398 -14.15 -3.30 11.16
N GLY A 399 -12.95 -2.82 11.53
CA GLY A 399 -12.64 -1.38 11.49
C GLY A 399 -12.74 -0.77 10.09
N ARG A 400 -12.20 -1.45 9.06
CA ARG A 400 -12.31 -0.97 7.67
C ARG A 400 -13.74 -1.03 7.14
N ARG A 401 -14.56 -2.02 7.54
CA ARG A 401 -15.98 -2.06 7.17
C ARG A 401 -16.80 -0.94 7.82
N GLU A 402 -16.56 -0.64 9.09
CA GLU A 402 -17.22 0.46 9.80
C GLU A 402 -16.86 1.82 9.19
N LEU A 403 -15.59 2.04 8.86
CA LEU A 403 -15.07 3.34 8.41
C LEU A 403 -15.23 3.59 6.89
N LEU A 404 -15.08 2.55 6.07
CA LEU A 404 -14.97 2.66 4.60
C LEU A 404 -16.06 1.86 3.86
N GLY A 405 -16.83 1.03 4.56
CA GLY A 405 -17.82 0.12 3.97
C GLY A 405 -17.24 -1.22 3.47
N THR A 406 -18.12 -2.17 3.18
CA THR A 406 -17.76 -3.56 2.82
C THR A 406 -17.01 -3.65 1.48
N ASN A 407 -17.49 -2.93 0.45
CA ASN A 407 -16.98 -3.05 -0.92
C ASN A 407 -15.75 -2.16 -1.20
N HIS A 408 -15.25 -1.42 -0.20
CA HIS A 408 -14.07 -0.58 -0.39
C HIS A 408 -12.81 -1.45 -0.59
N PRO A 409 -11.89 -1.12 -1.52
CA PRO A 409 -10.75 -1.97 -1.85
C PRO A 409 -9.87 -2.39 -0.66
N LEU A 410 -9.68 -1.51 0.33
CA LEU A 410 -8.92 -1.86 1.55
C LEU A 410 -9.68 -2.85 2.47
N THR A 411 -11.01 -2.86 2.44
CA THR A 411 -11.82 -3.84 3.18
C THR A 411 -11.77 -5.20 2.47
N LEU A 412 -11.93 -5.20 1.14
CA LEU A 412 -11.80 -6.41 0.31
C LEU A 412 -10.41 -7.04 0.42
N GLN A 413 -9.33 -6.24 0.41
CA GLN A 413 -7.96 -6.73 0.65
C GLN A 413 -7.84 -7.54 1.95
N ALA A 414 -8.45 -7.06 3.04
CA ALA A 414 -8.42 -7.76 4.33
C ALA A 414 -9.26 -9.04 4.32
N ILE A 415 -10.40 -9.05 3.61
CA ILE A 415 -11.23 -10.25 3.43
C ILE A 415 -10.50 -11.31 2.56
N SER A 416 -9.74 -10.90 1.54
CA SER A 416 -8.89 -11.79 0.73
C SER A 416 -7.78 -12.42 1.57
N ALA A 417 -7.09 -11.64 2.40
CA ALA A 417 -6.14 -12.16 3.37
C ALA A 417 -6.78 -13.18 4.35
N GLN A 418 -7.98 -12.90 4.88
CA GLN A 418 -8.70 -13.85 5.74
C GLN A 418 -9.07 -15.15 5.01
N ALA A 419 -9.49 -15.09 3.74
CA ALA A 419 -9.79 -16.26 2.93
C ALA A 419 -8.53 -17.11 2.70
N ASP A 420 -7.41 -16.48 2.33
CA ASP A 420 -6.14 -17.14 2.06
C ASP A 420 -5.52 -17.80 3.30
N PHE A 421 -5.54 -17.10 4.45
CA PHE A 421 -5.08 -17.64 5.74
C PHE A 421 -5.87 -18.91 6.10
N ARG A 422 -7.21 -18.84 6.00
CA ARG A 422 -8.09 -19.98 6.30
C ARG A 422 -7.92 -21.15 5.33
N LEU A 423 -7.57 -20.90 4.05
CA LEU A 423 -7.29 -21.99 3.11
C LEU A 423 -5.94 -22.69 3.38
N ARG A 424 -4.96 -21.95 3.92
CA ARG A 424 -3.64 -22.51 4.28
C ARG A 424 -3.67 -23.34 5.57
N ASP A 425 -4.47 -22.98 6.57
CA ASP A 425 -4.72 -23.82 7.76
C ASP A 425 -5.73 -24.95 7.45
N PRO A 426 -5.35 -26.25 7.52
CA PRO A 426 -6.25 -27.38 7.29
C PRO A 426 -7.51 -27.38 8.17
N ALA A 427 -7.47 -26.84 9.38
CA ALA A 427 -8.61 -26.79 10.29
C ALA A 427 -9.65 -25.72 9.92
N GLN A 428 -9.26 -24.70 9.14
CA GLN A 428 -10.08 -23.51 8.86
C GLN A 428 -10.57 -23.43 7.40
N ARG A 429 -10.14 -24.33 6.51
CA ARG A 429 -10.43 -24.32 5.07
C ARG A 429 -11.90 -24.09 4.72
N SER A 430 -12.81 -24.83 5.36
CA SER A 430 -14.25 -24.66 5.12
C SER A 430 -14.77 -23.28 5.56
N GLY A 431 -14.14 -22.67 6.57
CA GLY A 431 -14.43 -21.31 7.04
C GLY A 431 -14.00 -20.17 6.09
N ALA A 432 -13.24 -20.47 5.02
CA ALA A 432 -12.89 -19.48 4.00
C ALA A 432 -14.09 -19.08 3.10
N LEU A 433 -15.11 -19.94 2.98
CA LEU A 433 -16.21 -19.80 2.01
C LEU A 433 -16.96 -18.46 2.13
N GLY A 434 -17.27 -18.03 3.35
CA GLY A 434 -17.99 -16.77 3.58
C GLY A 434 -17.19 -15.52 3.15
N ALA A 435 -15.86 -15.56 3.29
CA ALA A 435 -14.98 -14.49 2.83
C ALA A 435 -14.86 -14.51 1.29
N ALA A 436 -14.66 -15.69 0.71
CA ALA A 436 -14.53 -15.87 -0.74
C ALA A 436 -15.79 -15.46 -1.52
N LEU A 437 -16.99 -15.76 -0.99
CA LEU A 437 -18.26 -15.30 -1.59
C LEU A 437 -18.32 -13.77 -1.67
N VAL A 438 -18.12 -13.08 -0.53
CA VAL A 438 -18.16 -11.60 -0.44
C VAL A 438 -17.19 -10.93 -1.41
N LEU A 439 -15.98 -11.49 -1.57
CA LEU A 439 -15.00 -11.01 -2.56
C LEU A 439 -15.54 -11.13 -3.98
N THR A 440 -15.91 -12.35 -4.40
CA THR A 440 -16.31 -12.60 -5.78
C THR A 440 -17.57 -11.85 -6.19
N ASP A 441 -18.49 -11.60 -5.26
CA ASP A 441 -19.71 -10.83 -5.54
C ASP A 441 -19.41 -9.32 -5.66
N ALA A 442 -18.62 -8.74 -4.74
CA ALA A 442 -18.16 -7.35 -4.88
C ALA A 442 -17.35 -7.12 -6.18
N TRP A 443 -16.54 -8.10 -6.60
CA TRP A 443 -15.82 -8.07 -7.88
C TRP A 443 -16.73 -8.24 -9.11
N LYS A 444 -17.91 -8.88 -8.99
CA LYS A 444 -18.93 -8.89 -10.06
C LYS A 444 -19.63 -7.53 -10.14
N GLU A 445 -20.06 -6.98 -9.00
CA GLU A 445 -20.72 -5.66 -8.91
C GLU A 445 -19.84 -4.56 -9.54
N ARG A 446 -18.56 -4.51 -9.17
CA ARG A 446 -17.58 -3.58 -9.75
C ARG A 446 -17.44 -3.74 -11.28
N ARG A 447 -17.28 -4.97 -11.78
CA ARG A 447 -17.16 -5.23 -13.21
C ARG A 447 -18.43 -4.89 -14.00
N LEU A 448 -19.62 -4.90 -13.39
CA LEU A 448 -20.87 -4.47 -14.04
C LEU A 448 -20.94 -2.96 -14.32
N THR A 449 -20.20 -2.12 -13.59
CA THR A 449 -20.13 -0.66 -13.89
C THR A 449 -19.23 -0.30 -15.07
N LEU A 450 -18.37 -1.22 -15.52
CA LEU A 450 -17.40 -1.03 -16.60
C LEU A 450 -17.97 -1.50 -17.97
N ALA A 451 -19.16 -1.04 -18.37
CA ALA A 451 -19.98 -1.75 -19.37
C ALA A 451 -20.03 -1.16 -20.79
N THR A 452 -19.43 0.00 -21.06
CA THR A 452 -19.81 0.91 -22.16
C THR A 452 -18.77 1.16 -23.26
N THR A 453 -17.47 1.11 -22.96
CA THR A 453 -16.40 1.46 -23.91
C THR A 453 -15.36 0.35 -24.12
N ALA A 454 -14.51 0.52 -25.14
CA ALA A 454 -13.32 -0.31 -25.34
C ALA A 454 -12.28 -0.16 -24.21
N GLN A 455 -12.20 1.04 -23.59
CA GLN A 455 -11.38 1.28 -22.40
C GLN A 455 -11.87 0.37 -21.25
N ASP A 456 -13.19 0.29 -21.07
CA ASP A 456 -13.82 -0.54 -20.04
C ASP A 456 -13.62 -2.05 -20.30
N GLU A 457 -13.52 -2.48 -21.57
CA GLU A 457 -13.19 -3.87 -21.94
C GLU A 457 -11.72 -4.23 -21.66
N ALA A 458 -10.80 -3.29 -21.89
CA ALA A 458 -9.40 -3.45 -21.51
C ALA A 458 -9.25 -3.48 -19.98
N GLN A 459 -9.94 -2.57 -19.28
CA GLN A 459 -9.89 -2.49 -17.82
C GLN A 459 -10.54 -3.71 -17.14
N ARG A 460 -11.69 -4.19 -17.61
CA ARG A 460 -12.26 -5.47 -17.13
C ARG A 460 -11.32 -6.66 -17.32
N ALA A 461 -10.57 -6.71 -18.41
CA ALA A 461 -9.59 -7.79 -18.63
C ALA A 461 -8.43 -7.74 -17.61
N ARG A 462 -7.96 -6.53 -17.26
CA ARG A 462 -6.97 -6.32 -16.19
C ARG A 462 -7.54 -6.71 -14.83
N GLU A 463 -8.76 -6.28 -14.52
CA GLU A 463 -9.43 -6.62 -13.25
C GLU A 463 -9.64 -8.12 -13.08
N MET A 464 -10.14 -8.83 -14.09
CA MET A 464 -10.30 -10.29 -14.02
C MET A 464 -8.97 -11.01 -13.81
N SER A 465 -7.90 -10.52 -14.45
CA SER A 465 -6.54 -11.05 -14.25
C SER A 465 -6.03 -10.84 -12.82
N ALA A 466 -6.34 -9.72 -12.18
CA ALA A 466 -5.97 -9.42 -10.79
C ALA A 466 -6.84 -10.19 -9.76
N GLN A 467 -8.15 -10.26 -10.02
CA GLN A 467 -9.16 -10.87 -9.14
C GLN A 467 -9.13 -12.42 -9.16
N LYS A 468 -8.43 -13.03 -10.13
CA LYS A 468 -8.36 -14.48 -10.35
C LYS A 468 -8.16 -15.30 -9.07
N ARG A 469 -7.28 -14.87 -8.16
CA ARG A 469 -6.95 -15.61 -6.92
C ARG A 469 -8.17 -15.77 -6.00
N ASP A 470 -9.04 -14.76 -5.89
CA ASP A 470 -10.23 -14.81 -5.05
C ASP A 470 -11.30 -15.75 -5.62
N PHE A 471 -11.39 -15.84 -6.96
CA PHE A 471 -12.26 -16.80 -7.63
C PHE A 471 -11.76 -18.25 -7.48
N LEU A 472 -10.44 -18.48 -7.53
CA LEU A 472 -9.87 -19.78 -7.19
C LEU A 472 -10.07 -20.12 -5.69
N ALA A 473 -9.96 -19.13 -4.79
CA ALA A 473 -10.22 -19.30 -3.37
C ALA A 473 -11.67 -19.74 -3.10
N LEU A 474 -12.65 -19.20 -3.85
CA LEU A 474 -14.05 -19.64 -3.76
C LEU A 474 -14.25 -21.09 -4.18
N ALA A 475 -13.58 -21.55 -5.25
CA ALA A 475 -13.66 -22.94 -5.70
C ALA A 475 -13.04 -23.91 -4.67
N GLU A 476 -11.87 -23.57 -4.12
CA GLU A 476 -11.19 -24.37 -3.10
C GLU A 476 -11.98 -24.39 -1.78
N ALA A 477 -12.45 -23.23 -1.30
CA ALA A 477 -13.30 -23.17 -0.11
C ALA A 477 -14.63 -23.93 -0.28
N SER A 478 -15.19 -23.93 -1.50
CA SER A 478 -16.37 -24.73 -1.83
C SER A 478 -16.07 -26.23 -1.76
N TRP A 479 -14.88 -26.68 -2.18
CA TRP A 479 -14.49 -28.10 -2.09
C TRP A 479 -14.46 -28.56 -0.64
N TRP A 480 -13.76 -27.84 0.24
CA TRP A 480 -13.63 -28.20 1.66
C TRP A 480 -14.94 -28.11 2.45
N ASN A 481 -15.96 -27.40 1.95
CA ASN A 481 -17.32 -27.48 2.50
C ASN A 481 -18.09 -28.71 2.00
N VAL A 482 -17.90 -29.12 0.74
CA VAL A 482 -18.54 -30.31 0.16
C VAL A 482 -17.93 -31.62 0.69
N GLU A 483 -16.62 -31.65 0.93
CA GLU A 483 -15.94 -32.81 1.54
C GLU A 483 -16.29 -32.95 3.02
N GLY A 484 -16.35 -31.83 3.77
CA GLY A 484 -16.82 -31.83 5.16
C GLY A 484 -18.32 -32.05 5.33
N ASN A 485 -19.15 -31.67 4.34
CA ASN A 485 -20.60 -31.87 4.34
C ASN A 485 -21.14 -32.14 2.91
N PRO A 486 -21.34 -33.41 2.54
CA PRO A 486 -21.87 -33.79 1.22
C PRO A 486 -23.25 -33.22 0.86
N ASP A 487 -24.08 -32.82 1.83
CA ASP A 487 -25.39 -32.22 1.53
C ASP A 487 -25.25 -30.84 0.87
N MET A 488 -24.13 -30.13 1.10
CA MET A 488 -23.84 -28.85 0.42
C MET A 488 -23.48 -29.03 -1.05
N ALA A 489 -23.20 -30.26 -1.51
CA ALA A 489 -22.73 -30.55 -2.87
C ALA A 489 -23.70 -30.08 -3.97
N ALA A 490 -25.01 -30.05 -3.69
CA ALA A 490 -26.01 -29.63 -4.67
C ALA A 490 -25.90 -28.15 -5.05
N GLY A 491 -25.49 -27.28 -4.12
CA GLY A 491 -25.25 -25.86 -4.39
C GLY A 491 -23.80 -25.58 -4.78
N LEU A 492 -22.85 -25.99 -3.93
CA LEU A 492 -21.46 -25.56 -4.03
C LEU A 492 -20.70 -26.11 -5.24
N ARG A 493 -21.15 -27.22 -5.86
CA ARG A 493 -20.63 -27.66 -7.17
C ARG A 493 -20.88 -26.63 -8.27
N GLY A 494 -22.05 -25.99 -8.27
CA GLY A 494 -22.37 -24.91 -9.22
C GLY A 494 -21.52 -23.67 -8.94
N THR A 495 -21.44 -23.27 -7.67
CA THR A 495 -20.59 -22.15 -7.22
C THR A 495 -19.14 -22.32 -7.64
N ALA A 496 -18.54 -23.48 -7.39
CA ALA A 496 -17.15 -23.77 -7.78
C ALA A 496 -16.98 -23.81 -9.31
N PHE A 497 -17.88 -24.46 -10.04
CA PHE A 497 -17.80 -24.53 -11.51
C PHE A 497 -17.88 -23.15 -12.18
N LEU A 498 -18.72 -22.25 -11.66
CA LEU A 498 -18.78 -20.85 -12.10
C LEU A 498 -17.51 -20.08 -11.72
N ALA A 499 -17.03 -20.25 -10.47
CA ALA A 499 -15.83 -19.55 -9.99
C ALA A 499 -14.55 -19.95 -10.75
N LEU A 500 -14.42 -21.21 -11.15
CA LEU A 500 -13.31 -21.67 -11.97
C LEU A 500 -13.38 -21.09 -13.40
N GLN A 501 -14.56 -20.98 -14.01
CA GLN A 501 -14.72 -20.30 -15.31
C GLN A 501 -14.33 -18.81 -15.24
N GLU A 502 -14.79 -18.08 -14.22
CA GLU A 502 -14.38 -16.68 -13.98
C GLU A 502 -12.85 -16.56 -13.82
N ALA A 503 -12.20 -17.51 -13.15
CA ALA A 503 -10.74 -17.58 -12.99
C ALA A 503 -9.97 -18.04 -14.26
N MET A 504 -10.63 -18.71 -15.20
CA MET A 504 -10.06 -19.12 -16.48
C MET A 504 -10.13 -18.02 -17.55
N ALA A 505 -11.03 -17.04 -17.42
CA ALA A 505 -11.34 -15.96 -18.38
C ALA A 505 -10.20 -14.95 -18.68
N GLY A 506 -8.94 -15.31 -18.41
CA GLY A 506 -7.75 -14.61 -18.85
C GLY A 506 -7.42 -14.80 -20.34
N SER A 507 -6.15 -14.57 -20.69
CA SER A 507 -5.70 -14.42 -22.09
C SER A 507 -5.93 -15.65 -22.98
N THR A 508 -5.83 -16.87 -22.45
CA THR A 508 -5.97 -18.11 -23.22
C THR A 508 -7.43 -18.38 -23.62
N ASP A 509 -8.36 -18.34 -22.65
CA ASP A 509 -9.79 -18.54 -22.91
C ASP A 509 -10.38 -17.38 -23.71
N ARG A 510 -9.91 -16.14 -23.48
CA ARG A 510 -10.25 -14.98 -24.31
C ARG A 510 -9.93 -15.24 -25.78
N ALA A 511 -8.84 -15.94 -26.13
CA ALA A 511 -8.54 -16.28 -27.52
C ALA A 511 -9.58 -17.25 -28.13
N VAL A 512 -10.03 -18.25 -27.38
CA VAL A 512 -11.07 -19.20 -27.82
C VAL A 512 -12.43 -18.50 -27.96
N ALA A 513 -12.80 -17.68 -26.98
CA ALA A 513 -14.02 -16.88 -27.02
C ALA A 513 -14.03 -15.90 -28.21
N LEU A 514 -12.89 -15.24 -28.50
CA LEU A 514 -12.73 -14.37 -29.68
C LEU A 514 -12.78 -15.14 -31.01
N MET A 515 -12.31 -16.39 -31.06
CA MET A 515 -12.46 -17.25 -32.24
C MET A 515 -13.93 -17.65 -32.46
N ALA A 516 -14.67 -17.95 -31.40
CA ALA A 516 -16.11 -18.20 -31.46
C ALA A 516 -16.87 -16.92 -31.90
N ALA A 517 -16.51 -15.76 -31.35
CA ALA A 517 -17.08 -14.46 -31.71
C ALA A 517 -16.92 -14.15 -33.20
N ARG A 518 -15.70 -14.31 -33.75
CA ARG A 518 -15.44 -14.11 -35.19
C ARG A 518 -16.30 -15.04 -36.06
N ARG A 519 -16.38 -16.32 -35.72
CA ARG A 519 -17.25 -17.30 -36.42
C ARG A 519 -18.73 -16.94 -36.34
N ALA A 520 -19.21 -16.45 -35.20
CA ALA A 520 -20.58 -15.99 -35.04
C ALA A 520 -20.89 -14.75 -35.90
N ALA A 521 -19.91 -13.86 -36.07
CA ALA A 521 -20.01 -12.72 -36.97
C ALA A 521 -20.00 -13.18 -38.46
N ASP A 522 -19.07 -14.04 -38.88
CA ASP A 522 -19.04 -14.61 -40.23
C ASP A 522 -20.34 -15.35 -40.60
N ALA A 523 -20.94 -16.06 -39.63
CA ALA A 523 -22.22 -16.74 -39.82
C ALA A 523 -23.43 -15.78 -39.93
N ALA A 524 -23.30 -14.55 -39.45
CA ALA A 524 -24.34 -13.52 -39.56
C ALA A 524 -24.25 -12.74 -40.89
N GLY A 525 -23.05 -12.56 -41.46
CA GLY A 525 -22.90 -11.84 -42.72
C GLY A 525 -21.46 -11.76 -43.26
N THR A 526 -21.35 -11.66 -44.59
CA THR A 526 -20.08 -11.61 -45.31
C THR A 526 -19.18 -10.47 -44.84
N GLY A 527 -17.95 -10.80 -44.42
CA GLY A 527 -16.94 -9.83 -43.96
C GLY A 527 -17.10 -9.36 -42.51
N LEU A 528 -18.09 -9.88 -41.76
CA LEU A 528 -18.28 -9.49 -40.36
C LEU A 528 -17.28 -10.16 -39.41
N GLY A 529 -16.75 -11.35 -39.71
CA GLY A 529 -15.63 -11.93 -38.94
C GLY A 529 -14.30 -11.23 -39.19
N GLU A 530 -14.07 -10.69 -40.39
CA GLU A 530 -12.95 -9.78 -40.68
C GLU A 530 -13.09 -8.47 -39.89
N LEU A 531 -14.30 -7.90 -39.86
CA LEU A 531 -14.63 -6.71 -39.07
C LEU A 531 -14.42 -6.95 -37.56
N ALA A 532 -14.86 -8.11 -37.05
CA ALA A 532 -14.62 -8.56 -35.69
C ALA A 532 -13.14 -8.83 -35.35
N ALA A 533 -12.36 -9.31 -36.33
CA ALA A 533 -10.91 -9.46 -36.18
C ALA A 533 -10.21 -8.09 -36.15
N ARG A 534 -10.63 -7.14 -36.99
CA ARG A 534 -10.16 -5.74 -36.98
C ARG A 534 -10.48 -5.06 -35.64
N ARG A 535 -11.70 -5.23 -35.11
CA ARG A 535 -12.08 -4.74 -33.77
C ARG A 535 -11.11 -5.19 -32.69
N GLN A 536 -10.83 -6.50 -32.62
CA GLN A 536 -9.93 -7.04 -31.61
C GLN A 536 -8.50 -6.51 -31.78
N ALA A 537 -7.98 -6.46 -33.01
CA ALA A 537 -6.65 -5.91 -33.28
C ALA A 537 -6.54 -4.42 -32.86
N LEU A 538 -7.60 -3.63 -33.07
CA LEU A 538 -7.69 -2.25 -32.61
C LEU A 538 -7.75 -2.14 -31.08
N ALA A 539 -8.45 -3.02 -30.39
CA ALA A 539 -8.49 -3.03 -28.92
C ALA A 539 -7.13 -3.41 -28.29
N ASP A 540 -6.42 -4.37 -28.91
CA ASP A 540 -5.07 -4.75 -28.51
C ASP A 540 -4.06 -3.60 -28.79
N GLU A 541 -4.18 -2.95 -29.95
CA GLU A 541 -3.40 -1.75 -30.31
C GLU A 541 -3.69 -0.59 -29.35
N TRP A 542 -4.95 -0.36 -28.96
CA TRP A 542 -5.35 0.66 -27.99
C TRP A 542 -4.65 0.45 -26.63
N SER A 543 -4.66 -0.78 -26.10
CA SER A 543 -3.99 -1.09 -24.83
C SER A 543 -2.47 -0.93 -24.94
N ALA A 544 -1.86 -1.22 -26.10
CA ALA A 544 -0.44 -0.99 -26.32
C ALA A 544 -0.10 0.52 -26.41
N VAL A 545 -0.95 1.30 -27.09
CA VAL A 545 -0.87 2.76 -27.16
C VAL A 545 -1.02 3.39 -25.77
N GLU A 546 -1.99 2.96 -24.96
CA GLU A 546 -2.19 3.42 -23.58
C GLU A 546 -0.97 3.11 -22.69
N THR A 547 -0.44 1.89 -22.76
CA THR A 547 0.77 1.48 -22.02
C THR A 547 1.97 2.36 -22.40
N ARG A 548 2.15 2.62 -23.71
CA ARG A 548 3.23 3.49 -24.20
C ARG A 548 3.01 4.95 -23.79
N LEU A 549 1.79 5.47 -23.91
CA LEU A 549 1.40 6.81 -23.45
C LEU A 549 1.55 7.00 -21.94
N THR A 550 1.53 5.92 -21.16
CA THR A 550 1.81 5.92 -19.72
C THR A 550 3.33 5.97 -19.48
N ALA A 551 4.10 5.09 -20.14
CA ALA A 551 5.57 5.10 -20.04
C ALA A 551 6.22 6.41 -20.52
N LEU A 552 5.62 7.11 -21.49
CA LEU A 552 6.09 8.41 -21.98
C LEU A 552 5.86 9.58 -21.01
N LEU A 553 5.10 9.40 -19.92
CA LEU A 553 4.93 10.46 -18.91
C LEU A 553 6.28 10.82 -18.27
N GLY A 554 7.02 9.80 -17.81
CA GLY A 554 8.31 9.96 -17.15
C GLY A 554 9.51 10.25 -18.07
N ALA A 555 9.28 10.44 -19.38
CA ALA A 555 10.33 10.66 -20.37
C ALA A 555 10.67 12.15 -20.58
N SER A 556 11.94 12.44 -20.89
CA SER A 556 12.47 13.82 -20.91
C SER A 556 12.01 14.70 -22.08
N ASP A 557 11.85 14.12 -23.28
CA ASP A 557 11.30 14.79 -24.46
C ASP A 557 10.49 13.81 -25.34
N PRO A 558 9.21 13.56 -24.99
CA PRO A 558 8.34 12.64 -25.72
C PRO A 558 7.31 13.37 -26.58
N ALA A 559 7.35 14.71 -26.70
CA ALA A 559 6.19 15.51 -27.12
C ALA A 559 5.62 15.10 -28.49
N ALA A 560 6.49 14.85 -29.47
CA ALA A 560 6.09 14.38 -30.80
C ALA A 560 5.52 12.95 -30.78
N GLU A 561 6.06 12.06 -29.93
CA GLU A 561 5.58 10.68 -29.81
C GLU A 561 4.24 10.62 -29.05
N ARG A 562 4.08 11.38 -27.95
CA ARG A 562 2.82 11.54 -27.21
C ARG A 562 1.72 12.06 -28.13
N ALA A 563 1.99 13.13 -28.91
CA ALA A 563 1.03 13.68 -29.85
C ALA A 563 0.62 12.68 -30.95
N ALA A 564 1.57 11.94 -31.52
CA ALA A 564 1.28 10.93 -32.53
C ALA A 564 0.48 9.73 -31.96
N LEU A 565 0.78 9.31 -30.74
CA LEU A 565 0.09 8.22 -30.06
C LEU A 565 -1.31 8.60 -29.59
N SER A 566 -1.52 9.81 -29.06
CA SER A 566 -2.86 10.32 -28.74
C SER A 566 -3.72 10.45 -29.99
N ALA A 567 -3.20 11.04 -31.08
CA ALA A 567 -3.93 11.10 -32.35
C ALA A 567 -4.22 9.70 -32.93
N ARG A 568 -3.38 8.69 -32.65
CA ARG A 568 -3.68 7.29 -32.98
C ARG A 568 -4.75 6.70 -32.06
N GLN A 569 -4.75 7.03 -30.77
CA GLN A 569 -5.77 6.60 -29.81
C GLN A 569 -7.16 7.11 -30.21
N ASP A 570 -7.30 8.41 -30.49
CA ASP A 570 -8.54 9.05 -30.95
C ASP A 570 -9.08 8.36 -32.23
N ALA A 571 -8.18 8.04 -33.17
CA ALA A 571 -8.52 7.35 -34.40
C ALA A 571 -8.94 5.88 -34.17
N ILE A 572 -8.30 5.18 -33.22
CA ILE A 572 -8.70 3.82 -32.81
C ILE A 572 -10.09 3.83 -32.17
N GLU A 573 -10.35 4.75 -31.23
CA GLU A 573 -11.65 4.83 -30.56
C GLU A 573 -12.78 5.19 -31.54
N THR A 574 -12.50 6.08 -32.49
CA THR A 574 -13.44 6.40 -33.59
C THR A 574 -13.72 5.20 -34.49
N GLU A 575 -12.69 4.43 -34.87
CA GLU A 575 -12.84 3.24 -35.70
C GLU A 575 -13.58 2.11 -34.97
N LEU A 576 -13.28 1.90 -33.68
CA LEU A 576 -13.97 0.96 -32.81
C LEU A 576 -15.45 1.30 -32.64
N ALA A 577 -15.81 2.56 -32.38
CA ALA A 577 -17.21 2.97 -32.23
C ALA A 577 -18.05 2.69 -33.50
N GLN A 578 -17.47 2.88 -34.69
CA GLN A 578 -18.11 2.59 -35.97
C GLN A 578 -18.26 1.07 -36.21
N ILE A 579 -17.24 0.29 -35.87
CA ILE A 579 -17.27 -1.18 -35.95
C ILE A 579 -18.33 -1.74 -34.98
N ASP A 580 -18.39 -1.22 -33.76
CA ASP A 580 -19.30 -1.71 -32.72
C ASP A 580 -20.76 -1.40 -33.06
N GLN A 581 -21.05 -0.19 -33.55
CA GLN A 581 -22.37 0.16 -34.08
C GLN A 581 -22.81 -0.81 -35.19
N ARG A 582 -21.89 -1.17 -36.10
CA ARG A 582 -22.18 -2.08 -37.22
C ARG A 582 -22.38 -3.52 -36.74
N LEU A 583 -21.49 -4.05 -35.90
CA LEU A 583 -21.62 -5.40 -35.33
C LEU A 583 -22.89 -5.52 -34.47
N GLN A 584 -23.29 -4.46 -33.76
CA GLN A 584 -24.49 -4.47 -32.92
C GLN A 584 -25.79 -4.52 -33.75
N ALA A 585 -25.76 -4.01 -34.99
CA ALA A 585 -26.87 -4.03 -35.94
C ALA A 585 -26.90 -5.31 -36.81
N GLU A 586 -25.75 -5.75 -37.34
CA GLU A 586 -25.67 -6.86 -38.31
C GLU A 586 -25.36 -8.22 -37.67
N ALA A 587 -24.67 -8.25 -36.52
CA ALA A 587 -24.24 -9.49 -35.85
C ALA A 587 -24.34 -9.40 -34.30
N PRO A 588 -25.51 -9.06 -33.71
CA PRO A 588 -25.63 -8.85 -32.26
C PRO A 588 -25.21 -10.05 -31.40
N ALA A 589 -25.24 -11.27 -31.94
CA ALA A 589 -24.72 -12.48 -31.29
C ALA A 589 -23.20 -12.42 -31.00
N TYR A 590 -22.43 -11.62 -31.75
CA TYR A 590 -21.00 -11.38 -31.52
C TYR A 590 -20.69 -10.98 -30.06
N PHE A 591 -21.50 -10.07 -29.51
CA PHE A 591 -21.27 -9.51 -28.17
C PHE A 591 -21.58 -10.48 -27.03
N ALA A 592 -22.29 -11.58 -27.28
CA ALA A 592 -22.43 -12.67 -26.32
C ALA A 592 -21.10 -13.47 -26.17
N PHE A 593 -20.27 -13.52 -27.21
CA PHE A 593 -18.98 -14.21 -27.19
C PHE A 593 -17.81 -13.32 -26.77
N THR A 594 -17.88 -11.99 -26.97
CA THR A 594 -16.87 -11.05 -26.42
C THR A 594 -17.11 -10.66 -24.97
N ARG A 595 -18.30 -10.94 -24.43
CA ARG A 595 -18.65 -10.83 -23.02
C ARG A 595 -18.98 -12.22 -22.45
N PRO A 596 -18.04 -13.19 -22.48
CA PRO A 596 -18.32 -14.55 -22.05
C PRO A 596 -18.70 -14.56 -20.56
N GLN A 597 -19.95 -14.90 -20.28
CA GLN A 597 -20.42 -15.19 -18.93
C GLN A 597 -20.10 -16.64 -18.62
N ALA A 598 -19.67 -16.92 -17.38
CA ALA A 598 -19.53 -18.29 -16.90
C ALA A 598 -20.91 -18.99 -16.98
N LEU A 599 -20.97 -20.13 -17.68
CA LEU A 599 -22.22 -20.89 -17.86
C LEU A 599 -22.50 -21.70 -16.61
N ASP A 600 -23.77 -21.74 -16.18
CA ASP A 600 -24.13 -22.63 -15.07
C ASP A 600 -24.04 -24.12 -15.49
N LEU A 601 -23.99 -25.03 -14.51
CA LEU A 601 -23.91 -26.47 -14.81
C LEU A 601 -25.11 -26.97 -15.63
N SER A 602 -26.32 -26.48 -15.38
CA SER A 602 -27.54 -26.82 -16.11
C SER A 602 -27.59 -26.21 -17.52
N GLU A 603 -26.93 -25.08 -17.75
CA GLU A 603 -26.71 -24.49 -19.09
C GLU A 603 -25.72 -25.34 -19.87
N THR A 604 -24.57 -25.63 -19.27
CA THR A 604 -23.52 -26.49 -19.84
C THR A 604 -24.09 -27.86 -20.21
N GLN A 605 -24.88 -28.49 -19.32
CA GLN A 605 -25.56 -29.75 -19.58
C GLN A 605 -26.66 -29.67 -20.65
N ARG A 606 -27.31 -28.51 -20.84
CA ARG A 606 -28.30 -28.30 -21.91
C ARG A 606 -27.65 -28.15 -23.28
N MET A 607 -26.43 -27.61 -23.34
CA MET A 607 -25.68 -27.38 -24.59
C MET A 607 -25.03 -28.66 -25.15
N LEU A 608 -24.64 -29.61 -24.29
CA LEU A 608 -23.98 -30.85 -24.70
C LEU A 608 -24.91 -31.83 -25.43
N GLU A 609 -24.43 -32.45 -26.51
CA GLU A 609 -25.06 -33.62 -27.14
C GLU A 609 -24.96 -34.88 -26.26
N LYS A 610 -25.39 -36.04 -26.77
CA LYS A 610 -25.46 -37.29 -25.98
C LYS A 610 -24.09 -37.88 -25.66
N ASP A 611 -23.15 -37.69 -26.57
CA ASP A 611 -21.83 -38.34 -26.58
C ASP A 611 -20.69 -37.32 -26.34
N GLU A 612 -21.04 -36.11 -25.90
CA GLU A 612 -20.12 -35.02 -25.56
C GLU A 612 -19.94 -34.86 -24.04
N ALA A 613 -18.77 -34.35 -23.65
CA ALA A 613 -18.47 -33.93 -22.29
C ALA A 613 -17.53 -32.72 -22.27
N VAL A 614 -17.73 -31.80 -21.32
CA VAL A 614 -16.74 -30.78 -20.97
C VAL A 614 -15.81 -31.37 -19.90
N LEU A 615 -14.50 -31.23 -20.10
CA LEU A 615 -13.47 -31.47 -19.10
C LEU A 615 -12.80 -30.13 -18.77
N LEU A 616 -13.04 -29.63 -17.56
CA LEU A 616 -12.39 -28.44 -17.01
C LEU A 616 -11.29 -28.90 -16.06
N LEU A 617 -10.07 -28.42 -16.29
CA LEU A 617 -8.85 -28.71 -15.53
C LEU A 617 -8.23 -27.38 -15.09
N GLN A 618 -8.34 -27.03 -13.80
CA GLN A 618 -7.81 -25.77 -13.27
C GLN A 618 -6.89 -26.03 -12.07
N PRO A 619 -5.56 -26.01 -12.28
CA PRO A 619 -4.57 -25.97 -11.21
C PRO A 619 -4.67 -24.67 -10.40
N THR A 620 -4.41 -24.74 -9.09
CA THR A 620 -4.46 -23.57 -8.19
C THR A 620 -3.32 -23.66 -7.16
N PRO A 621 -3.01 -22.57 -6.42
CA PRO A 621 -1.99 -22.59 -5.37
C PRO A 621 -2.27 -23.58 -4.22
N TRP A 622 -3.48 -24.13 -4.12
CA TRP A 622 -3.88 -25.08 -3.07
C TRP A 622 -4.03 -26.52 -3.59
N GLY A 623 -4.30 -26.71 -4.89
CA GLY A 623 -4.59 -28.00 -5.52
C GLY A 623 -5.24 -27.84 -6.91
N THR A 624 -5.46 -28.94 -7.64
CA THR A 624 -6.01 -28.93 -9.01
C THR A 624 -7.44 -29.43 -9.06
N HIS A 625 -8.37 -28.56 -9.45
CA HIS A 625 -9.78 -28.92 -9.65
C HIS A 625 -10.00 -29.58 -11.02
N VAL A 626 -10.80 -30.64 -11.03
CA VAL A 626 -11.18 -31.41 -12.22
C VAL A 626 -12.71 -31.54 -12.25
N PHE A 627 -13.36 -30.93 -13.24
CA PHE A 627 -14.79 -31.10 -13.49
C PHE A 627 -14.99 -31.86 -14.81
N ALA A 628 -15.76 -32.95 -14.75
CA ALA A 628 -16.25 -33.66 -15.93
C ALA A 628 -17.78 -33.53 -16.00
N VAL A 629 -18.27 -32.76 -16.98
CA VAL A 629 -19.69 -32.46 -17.18
C VAL A 629 -20.17 -33.18 -18.44
N THR A 630 -21.15 -34.07 -18.30
CA THR A 630 -21.92 -34.66 -19.41
C THR A 630 -23.35 -34.15 -19.36
N ARG A 631 -24.11 -34.29 -20.45
CA ARG A 631 -25.55 -34.00 -20.53
C ARG A 631 -26.42 -34.61 -19.41
N LYS A 632 -25.92 -35.62 -18.66
CA LYS A 632 -26.66 -36.31 -17.59
C LYS A 632 -25.99 -36.28 -16.20
N SER A 633 -24.70 -35.96 -16.12
CA SER A 633 -23.92 -36.09 -14.87
C SER A 633 -22.86 -34.99 -14.74
N VAL A 634 -22.56 -34.64 -13.50
CA VAL A 634 -21.41 -33.79 -13.15
C VAL A 634 -20.57 -34.56 -12.14
N ALA A 635 -19.31 -34.82 -12.48
CA ALA A 635 -18.29 -35.28 -11.54
C ALA A 635 -17.34 -34.11 -11.23
N TRP A 636 -17.01 -33.95 -9.96
CA TRP A 636 -16.00 -33.00 -9.48
C TRP A 636 -15.00 -33.76 -8.61
N HIS A 637 -13.73 -33.52 -8.86
CA HIS A 637 -12.61 -34.04 -8.09
C HIS A 637 -11.57 -32.94 -7.91
N ARG A 638 -10.71 -33.06 -6.89
CA ARG A 638 -9.65 -32.11 -6.57
C ARG A 638 -8.41 -32.91 -6.16
N SER A 639 -7.32 -32.70 -6.89
CA SER A 639 -6.00 -33.28 -6.63
C SER A 639 -5.19 -32.36 -5.73
N ASP A 640 -4.30 -32.91 -4.90
CA ASP A 640 -3.34 -32.13 -4.10
C ASP A 640 -2.26 -31.43 -4.93
N TRP A 641 -2.09 -31.79 -6.21
CA TRP A 641 -1.12 -31.13 -7.09
C TRP A 641 -1.51 -29.67 -7.32
N THR A 642 -0.62 -28.75 -6.96
CA THR A 642 -0.79 -27.30 -7.15
C THR A 642 -0.53 -26.86 -8.60
N ASP A 643 -0.80 -25.59 -8.90
CA ASP A 643 -0.36 -24.94 -10.15
C ASP A 643 1.16 -24.94 -10.33
N ARG A 644 1.94 -24.89 -9.23
CA ARG A 644 3.38 -25.13 -9.26
C ARG A 644 3.72 -26.57 -9.65
N ASP A 645 3.13 -27.57 -9.00
CA ASP A 645 3.44 -28.99 -9.27
C ASP A 645 3.09 -29.37 -10.71
N VAL A 646 1.92 -28.93 -11.20
CA VAL A 646 1.53 -29.09 -12.60
C VAL A 646 2.45 -28.29 -13.53
N GLY A 647 2.87 -27.09 -13.14
CA GLY A 647 3.80 -26.25 -13.90
C GLY A 647 5.18 -26.90 -14.08
N ASP A 648 5.80 -27.37 -12.99
CA ASP A 648 7.08 -28.07 -13.02
C ASP A 648 6.97 -29.43 -13.73
N ALA A 649 5.85 -30.14 -13.57
CA ALA A 649 5.56 -31.37 -14.32
C ALA A 649 5.49 -31.12 -15.84
N VAL A 650 4.80 -30.06 -16.27
CA VAL A 650 4.72 -29.68 -17.70
C VAL A 650 6.06 -29.15 -18.20
N ARG A 651 6.82 -28.44 -17.38
CA ARG A 651 8.18 -27.94 -17.71
C ARG A 651 9.16 -29.10 -17.94
N ARG A 652 9.17 -30.10 -17.05
CA ARG A 652 9.93 -31.35 -17.20
C ARG A 652 9.46 -32.13 -18.43
N LEU A 653 8.14 -32.29 -18.63
CA LEU A 653 7.58 -32.98 -19.80
C LEU A 653 7.98 -32.31 -21.13
N LEU A 654 7.97 -30.98 -21.19
CA LEU A 654 8.38 -30.22 -22.39
C LEU A 654 9.86 -30.43 -22.71
N TRP A 655 10.74 -30.44 -21.70
CA TRP A 655 12.15 -30.82 -21.88
C TRP A 655 12.28 -32.29 -22.31
N ASP A 656 11.50 -33.20 -21.69
CA ASP A 656 11.41 -34.61 -22.08
C ASP A 656 10.87 -34.86 -23.49
N VAL A 657 10.27 -33.88 -24.18
CA VAL A 657 9.92 -33.99 -25.62
C VAL A 657 10.76 -33.09 -26.54
N GLY A 658 11.84 -32.48 -26.03
CA GLY A 658 12.72 -31.61 -26.81
C GLY A 658 12.11 -30.24 -27.15
N GLY A 659 11.12 -29.81 -26.37
CA GLY A 659 10.52 -28.48 -26.46
C GLY A 659 11.48 -27.37 -25.99
N ASN A 660 11.24 -26.14 -26.46
CA ASN A 660 12.04 -24.98 -26.10
C ASN A 660 11.73 -24.51 -24.67
N VAL A 661 12.46 -25.04 -23.70
CA VAL A 661 12.32 -24.73 -22.26
C VAL A 661 13.60 -24.09 -21.75
N LYS A 662 13.48 -23.02 -20.94
CA LYS A 662 14.61 -22.52 -20.14
C LYS A 662 14.77 -23.42 -18.91
N VAL A 663 15.95 -24.02 -18.78
CA VAL A 663 16.33 -24.94 -17.71
C VAL A 663 17.67 -24.45 -17.16
N ALA A 664 17.87 -24.48 -15.84
CA ALA A 664 19.17 -24.12 -15.25
C ALA A 664 20.20 -25.23 -15.49
N SER A 665 21.49 -24.90 -15.52
CA SER A 665 22.55 -25.88 -15.79
C SER A 665 22.63 -27.02 -14.75
N TRP A 666 22.17 -26.78 -13.52
CA TRP A 666 22.06 -27.82 -12.49
C TRP A 666 20.83 -28.72 -12.72
N GLU A 667 19.68 -28.14 -13.11
CA GLU A 667 18.48 -28.89 -13.48
C GLU A 667 18.73 -29.75 -14.72
N GLU A 668 19.39 -29.22 -15.75
CA GLU A 668 19.71 -29.96 -16.98
C GLU A 668 20.64 -31.15 -16.67
N ALA A 669 21.63 -30.95 -15.79
CA ALA A 669 22.52 -32.02 -15.34
C ALA A 669 21.80 -33.08 -14.49
N GLU A 670 20.86 -32.68 -13.62
CA GLU A 670 20.03 -33.59 -12.84
C GLU A 670 19.07 -34.38 -13.75
N TRP A 671 18.33 -33.69 -14.60
CA TRP A 671 17.32 -34.27 -15.48
C TRP A 671 17.93 -35.22 -16.52
N SER A 672 19.15 -34.93 -16.98
CA SER A 672 19.93 -35.83 -17.83
C SER A 672 20.42 -37.09 -17.10
N GLN A 673 20.77 -36.98 -15.81
CA GLN A 673 21.18 -38.13 -14.98
C GLN A 673 19.99 -39.03 -14.61
N GLN A 674 18.81 -38.45 -14.39
CA GLN A 674 17.55 -39.18 -14.20
C GLN A 674 17.14 -39.96 -15.47
N GLY A 675 17.52 -39.47 -16.65
CA GLY A 675 17.19 -40.09 -17.94
C GLY A 675 15.74 -39.85 -18.38
N SER A 676 15.37 -40.39 -19.54
CA SER A 676 14.00 -40.36 -20.05
C SER A 676 13.16 -41.46 -19.40
N GLY A 677 12.02 -41.10 -18.79
CA GLY A 677 11.10 -42.03 -18.13
C GLY A 677 11.18 -42.09 -16.60
N ALA A 678 12.08 -41.32 -15.96
CA ALA A 678 12.09 -41.17 -14.50
C ALA A 678 10.92 -40.28 -13.99
N TYR A 679 10.46 -39.36 -14.81
CA TYR A 679 9.13 -38.76 -14.72
C TYR A 679 8.16 -39.62 -15.58
N PRO A 680 6.83 -39.70 -15.28
CA PRO A 680 5.94 -40.75 -15.77
C PRO A 680 5.50 -40.65 -17.25
N TYR A 681 6.44 -40.27 -18.14
CA TYR A 681 6.27 -40.19 -19.58
C TYR A 681 7.45 -40.90 -20.27
N ASP A 682 7.25 -42.17 -20.64
CA ASP A 682 8.21 -42.88 -21.50
C ASP A 682 8.07 -42.41 -22.96
N ARG A 683 9.21 -42.08 -23.58
CA ARG A 683 9.31 -41.70 -25.00
C ARG A 683 9.00 -42.88 -25.92
N GLY A 684 9.38 -44.10 -25.54
CA GLY A 684 9.24 -45.30 -26.37
C GLY A 684 7.79 -45.69 -26.58
N ASP A 685 7.06 -45.89 -25.48
CA ASP A 685 5.68 -46.42 -25.49
C ASP A 685 4.69 -45.59 -26.33
N ARG A 686 4.87 -44.26 -26.42
CA ARG A 686 3.89 -43.37 -27.09
C ARG A 686 4.25 -42.94 -28.51
N PHE A 687 5.51 -42.90 -28.90
CA PHE A 687 5.91 -42.47 -30.25
C PHE A 687 6.16 -43.61 -31.25
N CYS A 688 6.12 -44.88 -30.81
CA CYS A 688 6.14 -46.06 -31.70
C CYS A 688 4.92 -46.22 -32.64
N ALA A 689 4.03 -45.22 -32.74
CA ALA A 689 2.89 -45.19 -33.66
C ALA A 689 3.26 -44.83 -35.12
N LEU A 690 4.51 -44.46 -35.43
CA LEU A 690 4.99 -44.22 -36.78
C LEU A 690 5.76 -45.44 -37.33
N PRO A 691 5.26 -46.16 -38.36
CA PRO A 691 5.84 -47.41 -38.84
C PRO A 691 7.05 -47.17 -39.77
N ALA A 692 8.15 -46.66 -39.22
CA ALA A 692 9.43 -46.50 -39.92
C ALA A 692 10.62 -46.87 -39.01
N THR A 693 11.19 -48.05 -39.24
CA THR A 693 12.52 -48.50 -38.78
C THR A 693 12.85 -48.41 -37.28
N GLY A 694 12.46 -49.46 -36.55
CA GLY A 694 13.40 -50.18 -35.67
C GLY A 694 13.63 -49.63 -34.26
N CYS A 695 12.94 -50.21 -33.28
CA CYS A 695 13.37 -50.26 -31.89
C CYS A 695 13.43 -51.74 -31.46
N THR A 696 14.56 -52.16 -30.90
CA THR A 696 14.72 -53.44 -30.20
C THR A 696 14.91 -53.12 -28.72
N GLY A 697 14.04 -53.68 -27.86
CA GLY A 697 14.19 -53.60 -26.40
C GLY A 697 15.12 -54.67 -25.84
#